data_AF-A0A2R7LSV7-F1
#
_entry.id   AF-A0A2R7LSV7-F1
#
_cell.length_a   1.000
_cell.length_b   1.000
_cell.length_c   1.000
_cell.angle_alpha   90.00
_cell.angle_beta   90.00
_cell.angle_gamma   90.00
#
_symmetry.space_group_name_H-M   'P 1'
#
loop_
_entity.id
_entity.type
_entity.pdbx_description
1 polymer ?
#
loop_
_entity_poly.entity_id
_entity_poly.type
_entity_poly.pdbx_seq_one_letter_code
_entity_poly.pdbx_strand_id
1 'polypeptide(L)'
;MQRKVLVATVAAAPILALAFGASAETSVSTARTTPVATSTAGTGGAADDVKVTAEGSVKLTAAGALVTLDSNNKVTNLGTLSTVGVNDSTGILLLGGRTGSVTNSLAISLTEDYTPTDSDSDGDLDGPFAQGANRYGIRLTGPGVFTGNVTNEAAGSITVEGNNSAGIALETGLVGNFTNGGAITVVGNNSAGVKITGPITGKVTVNGGVSVTGKDAVGVAVDGAVTGAFVVQGGVTATGYRYTSRPAQAADRAKLDSDDLLQGGPAVRVSASVTGGVLLDAPPIESNANSTDDDGDGVTDTSEGTSALTVNGGAPALLIGSDTQAITLGVIGTGDKAYGLVTRGSITANGVFDGVASTAIQIGGNAGQTTTVTNGARLASTITASAYEASATGVNLKAGAVVPTVYNQGSITSFTVSEGDFDARGIAIQAGASTTSFRNDGAITASVGGEKGNAYAVIDYSGLLTSIQNNGKVTASVVATDNNDGNSSNEVVTGKAVAFDLSRNTTGGVTLVQNGLNDGDDGADGVADPDTDGDGVDNADEPSIIGAVRFGAGGDTFRVLNGSVLGDISFGDGADTFVVDGGSLVLGALTKGSGTLDVTVGKGSLGISNAADINVRNLSVASDSKILFTADPNAGTSTRLVVSGAATIASGAELGLRLNSLVKQPTSYTVISAGTLTVGTLGQSLLKDAPYLYVASSRSDAKNVYLDVRRRTATEIGMTRSQASAYDAVFAALGGDTTLAGTFLAQNSKDGLLGLYDQMLPDQGEGMFYSLQSANQLMSAATAVRPDPGDRYGPDSVWIQEINSLVRQDDSSTPGSDSKAFGFVSGYEAMGDAGGALGLTLAYVNIDSHDTSAKVGEENTASFVQGGAYWRRTAGDWRLNAGGTVGAAFFDSKRVFIAPDANGDGIADLINRYTSDWTGVTATAFTGVAYEARFGNFFARPEGRLDYVWLREGKHSEKSASGNSSASGAQSIEQRSSSNLSGEFGIAFGADYGKELWWRPEVRVGYRQTLAGEVGDTIARFKGGSAFTQAALNDKQGAVTLGFSLKAGTPMSYLALEGGAEASKKQKRYNLRLAGRAMF
;
A
#
# COMPACT_ATOMS: atom_id res chain seq x y z
N MET A 1 -99.40 61.80 14.47
CA MET A 1 -98.57 62.88 13.89
C MET A 1 -97.90 62.37 12.63
N GLN A 2 -98.11 63.09 11.53
CA GLN A 2 -97.36 63.18 10.26
C GLN A 2 -96.89 61.93 9.48
N ARG A 3 -97.63 61.68 8.37
CA ARG A 3 -97.24 61.31 6.99
C ARG A 3 -95.77 60.97 6.68
N LYS A 4 -95.56 59.88 5.91
CA LYS A 4 -95.21 59.95 4.47
C LYS A 4 -95.20 58.56 3.79
N VAL A 5 -95.57 58.60 2.50
CA VAL A 5 -95.72 57.52 1.51
C VAL A 5 -94.70 57.77 0.38
N LEU A 6 -94.19 56.68 -0.21
CA LEU A 6 -93.50 56.47 -1.52
C LEU A 6 -92.46 57.51 -2.04
N VAL A 7 -91.28 57.01 -2.47
CA VAL A 7 -90.75 56.98 -3.86
C VAL A 7 -89.24 56.61 -3.86
N ALA A 8 -88.82 55.85 -4.89
CA ALA A 8 -87.47 55.68 -5.47
C ALA A 8 -86.79 54.30 -5.36
N THR A 9 -87.33 53.38 -6.15
CA THR A 9 -86.61 52.49 -7.07
C THR A 9 -85.52 53.24 -7.87
N VAL A 10 -84.48 52.51 -8.31
CA VAL A 10 -83.33 52.90 -9.18
C VAL A 10 -82.03 53.24 -8.42
N ALA A 11 -81.26 52.21 -8.03
CA ALA A 11 -79.77 52.26 -7.92
C ALA A 11 -79.08 50.91 -7.61
N ALA A 12 -79.78 49.80 -7.42
CA ALA A 12 -79.15 48.49 -7.15
C ALA A 12 -79.00 47.59 -8.39
N ALA A 13 -79.03 48.17 -9.60
CA ALA A 13 -78.91 47.45 -10.86
C ALA A 13 -77.48 47.18 -11.39
N PRO A 14 -76.36 47.73 -10.85
CA PRO A 14 -75.02 47.33 -11.31
C PRO A 14 -74.25 46.33 -10.42
N ILE A 15 -74.74 45.93 -9.25
CA ILE A 15 -73.98 45.03 -8.33
C ILE A 15 -74.27 43.53 -8.57
N LEU A 16 -75.24 43.20 -9.43
CA LEU A 16 -75.55 41.81 -9.83
C LEU A 16 -74.86 41.37 -11.14
N ALA A 17 -73.90 42.15 -11.66
CA ALA A 17 -73.20 41.87 -12.92
C ALA A 17 -71.67 41.72 -12.80
N LEU A 18 -71.14 41.57 -11.56
CA LEU A 18 -69.77 41.08 -11.34
C LEU A 18 -69.86 39.72 -10.65
N ALA A 19 -70.39 38.75 -11.39
CA ALA A 19 -70.02 37.36 -11.18
C ALA A 19 -68.52 37.27 -11.46
N PHE A 20 -67.70 37.32 -10.41
CA PHE A 20 -66.37 36.74 -10.50
C PHE A 20 -66.58 35.26 -10.78
N GLY A 21 -66.35 34.87 -12.02
CA GLY A 21 -66.34 33.48 -12.42
C GLY A 21 -65.32 32.77 -11.53
N ALA A 22 -65.81 31.88 -10.65
CA ALA A 22 -64.98 30.77 -10.24
C ALA A 22 -64.62 30.06 -11.55
N SER A 23 -63.34 30.11 -11.94
CA SER A 23 -62.86 29.20 -12.98
C SER A 23 -63.17 27.80 -12.47
N ALA A 24 -64.15 27.15 -13.10
CA ALA A 24 -64.41 25.75 -12.84
C ALA A 24 -63.12 24.99 -13.14
N GLU A 25 -62.80 23.99 -12.33
CA GLU A 25 -61.74 23.03 -12.58
C GLU A 25 -62.41 21.66 -12.44
N THR A 26 -62.25 20.79 -13.42
CA THR A 26 -62.85 19.45 -13.39
C THR A 26 -62.06 18.55 -12.47
N SER A 27 -62.64 18.24 -11.30
CA SER A 27 -62.03 17.39 -10.29
C SER A 27 -62.42 15.91 -10.45
N VAL A 28 -61.43 15.03 -10.64
CA VAL A 28 -61.58 13.57 -10.56
C VAL A 28 -61.28 13.17 -9.11
N SER A 29 -62.33 12.94 -8.31
CA SER A 29 -62.23 12.63 -6.88
C SER A 29 -62.59 11.18 -6.52
N THR A 30 -62.91 10.36 -7.50
CA THR A 30 -63.19 8.92 -7.32
C THR A 30 -62.50 8.10 -8.42
N ALA A 31 -62.50 6.78 -8.26
CA ALA A 31 -61.92 5.87 -9.26
C ALA A 31 -62.72 5.90 -10.58
N ARG A 32 -62.01 5.99 -11.69
CA ARG A 32 -62.56 6.06 -13.04
C ARG A 32 -61.88 5.04 -13.95
N THR A 33 -62.65 4.41 -14.84
CA THR A 33 -62.15 3.41 -15.81
C THR A 33 -62.22 3.88 -17.27
N THR A 34 -62.39 5.18 -17.47
CA THR A 34 -62.49 5.83 -18.79
C THR A 34 -61.53 7.02 -18.88
N PRO A 35 -60.96 7.33 -20.07
CA PRO A 35 -60.05 8.45 -20.26
C PRO A 35 -60.67 9.82 -19.93
N VAL A 36 -59.87 10.82 -19.57
CA VAL A 36 -60.31 12.23 -19.41
C VAL A 36 -59.51 13.13 -20.36
N ALA A 37 -60.16 14.09 -21.03
CA ALA A 37 -59.49 15.03 -21.91
C ALA A 37 -59.89 16.47 -21.57
N THR A 38 -58.92 17.39 -21.54
CA THR A 38 -59.17 18.81 -21.20
C THR A 38 -60.19 19.47 -22.13
N SER A 39 -60.28 19.08 -23.40
CA SER A 39 -61.24 19.64 -24.37
C SER A 39 -62.70 19.31 -24.08
N THR A 40 -62.97 18.28 -23.27
CA THR A 40 -64.33 17.79 -22.96
C THR A 40 -64.59 17.63 -21.47
N ALA A 41 -63.65 18.03 -20.61
CA ALA A 41 -63.72 17.83 -19.16
C ALA A 41 -64.81 18.67 -18.48
N GLY A 42 -65.06 19.87 -18.98
CA GLY A 42 -65.99 20.83 -18.40
C GLY A 42 -67.46 20.45 -18.52
N THR A 43 -68.31 21.22 -17.84
CA THR A 43 -69.76 21.00 -17.86
C THR A 43 -70.31 21.09 -19.28
N GLY A 44 -71.08 20.08 -19.71
CA GLY A 44 -71.63 20.01 -21.07
C GLY A 44 -70.61 19.67 -22.16
N GLY A 45 -69.42 19.15 -21.80
CA GLY A 45 -68.37 18.81 -22.75
C GLY A 45 -67.54 19.99 -23.23
N ALA A 46 -67.51 21.09 -22.46
CA ALA A 46 -66.65 22.23 -22.71
C ALA A 46 -65.18 21.95 -22.32
N ALA A 47 -64.25 22.77 -22.83
CA ALA A 47 -62.86 22.69 -22.43
C ALA A 47 -62.67 23.21 -21.00
N ASP A 48 -61.87 22.51 -20.19
CA ASP A 48 -61.62 22.84 -18.78
C ASP A 48 -60.28 22.28 -18.27
N ASP A 49 -59.80 22.81 -17.14
CA ASP A 49 -58.65 22.26 -16.42
C ASP A 49 -59.04 20.90 -15.79
N VAL A 50 -58.10 19.96 -15.77
CA VAL A 50 -58.30 18.61 -15.20
C VAL A 50 -57.43 18.45 -13.96
N LYS A 51 -58.06 18.12 -12.84
CA LYS A 51 -57.37 17.79 -11.58
C LYS A 51 -57.79 16.43 -11.07
N VAL A 52 -56.85 15.49 -11.02
CA VAL A 52 -57.04 14.24 -10.27
C VAL A 52 -56.66 14.53 -8.83
N THR A 53 -57.61 14.41 -7.91
CA THR A 53 -57.37 14.68 -6.49
C THR A 53 -56.66 13.49 -5.82
N ALA A 54 -56.20 13.66 -4.58
CA ALA A 54 -55.53 12.59 -3.82
C ALA A 54 -56.39 11.32 -3.62
N GLU A 55 -57.73 11.46 -3.62
CA GLU A 55 -58.67 10.33 -3.53
C GLU A 55 -59.06 9.77 -4.91
N GLY A 56 -58.73 10.49 -5.98
CA GLY A 56 -59.06 10.13 -7.36
C GLY A 56 -58.11 9.11 -7.97
N SER A 57 -58.61 8.33 -8.93
CA SER A 57 -57.74 7.49 -9.78
C SER A 57 -58.33 7.29 -11.17
N VAL A 58 -57.47 7.07 -12.17
CA VAL A 58 -57.86 6.66 -13.53
C VAL A 58 -57.14 5.36 -13.85
N LYS A 59 -57.91 4.29 -14.11
CA LYS A 59 -57.38 2.94 -14.38
C LYS A 59 -57.97 2.37 -15.64
N LEU A 60 -57.17 2.24 -16.70
CA LEU A 60 -57.63 1.72 -17.99
C LEU A 60 -57.18 0.27 -18.19
N THR A 61 -58.02 -0.49 -18.89
CA THR A 61 -57.74 -1.87 -19.33
C THR A 61 -57.59 -1.98 -20.86
N ALA A 62 -57.66 -0.85 -21.57
CA ALA A 62 -57.50 -0.74 -23.01
C ALA A 62 -56.48 0.35 -23.35
N ALA A 63 -55.88 0.24 -24.54
CA ALA A 63 -54.85 1.17 -25.04
C ALA A 63 -55.34 2.62 -25.11
N GLY A 64 -54.41 3.57 -24.97
CA GLY A 64 -54.67 5.01 -25.04
C GLY A 64 -54.19 5.80 -23.82
N ALA A 65 -54.49 7.10 -23.85
CA ALA A 65 -54.12 8.03 -22.79
C ALA A 65 -55.13 8.01 -21.62
N LEU A 66 -54.65 8.06 -20.38
CA LEU A 66 -55.48 8.15 -19.18
C LEU A 66 -56.00 9.58 -19.01
N VAL A 67 -55.12 10.56 -19.17
CA VAL A 67 -55.43 11.98 -19.21
C VAL A 67 -54.82 12.61 -20.46
N THR A 68 -55.60 13.41 -21.20
CA THR A 68 -55.13 14.13 -22.39
C THR A 68 -55.27 15.64 -22.22
N LEU A 69 -54.18 16.37 -22.42
CA LEU A 69 -54.14 17.83 -22.56
C LEU A 69 -54.17 18.18 -24.06
N ASP A 70 -55.37 18.44 -24.56
CA ASP A 70 -55.69 18.74 -25.97
C ASP A 70 -56.38 20.10 -26.18
N SER A 71 -56.51 20.92 -25.14
CA SER A 71 -56.99 22.32 -25.17
C SER A 71 -56.02 23.26 -24.44
N ASN A 72 -56.34 24.56 -24.37
CA ASN A 72 -55.48 25.53 -23.70
C ASN A 72 -55.74 25.57 -22.18
N ASN A 73 -55.45 24.45 -21.51
CA ASN A 73 -55.82 24.17 -20.13
C ASN A 73 -54.69 23.46 -19.38
N LYS A 74 -54.89 23.20 -18.09
CA LYS A 74 -53.92 22.56 -17.19
C LYS A 74 -54.32 21.15 -16.82
N VAL A 75 -53.33 20.31 -16.51
CA VAL A 75 -53.51 19.00 -15.89
C VAL A 75 -52.71 18.94 -14.59
N THR A 76 -53.39 18.64 -13.48
CA THR A 76 -52.77 18.40 -12.17
C THR A 76 -53.11 16.99 -11.70
N ASN A 77 -52.11 16.11 -11.53
CA ASN A 77 -52.31 14.77 -10.96
C ASN A 77 -51.83 14.70 -9.52
N LEU A 78 -52.77 14.62 -8.58
CA LEU A 78 -52.52 14.32 -7.17
C LEU A 78 -52.92 12.88 -6.80
N GLY A 79 -53.46 12.09 -7.73
CA GLY A 79 -53.99 10.74 -7.51
C GLY A 79 -53.24 9.65 -8.30
N THR A 80 -53.82 8.45 -8.43
CA THR A 80 -53.18 7.33 -9.14
C THR A 80 -53.67 7.22 -10.59
N LEU A 81 -52.74 7.24 -11.54
CA LEU A 81 -52.97 6.88 -12.95
C LEU A 81 -52.32 5.51 -13.20
N SER A 82 -53.07 4.49 -13.64
CA SER A 82 -52.46 3.17 -13.85
C SER A 82 -53.06 2.28 -14.94
N THR A 83 -52.24 1.42 -15.52
CA THR A 83 -52.64 0.28 -16.37
C THR A 83 -51.80 -0.94 -16.05
N VAL A 84 -52.36 -2.15 -16.18
CA VAL A 84 -51.61 -3.42 -16.04
C VAL A 84 -51.83 -4.25 -17.30
N GLY A 85 -50.75 -4.66 -17.96
CA GLY A 85 -50.80 -5.52 -19.15
C GLY A 85 -51.33 -4.84 -20.42
N VAL A 86 -51.29 -3.50 -20.47
CA VAL A 86 -51.84 -2.71 -21.59
C VAL A 86 -50.70 -2.04 -22.39
N ASN A 87 -50.54 -2.42 -23.65
CA ASN A 87 -49.63 -1.75 -24.58
C ASN A 87 -50.22 -0.44 -25.11
N ASP A 88 -49.36 0.41 -25.66
CA ASP A 88 -49.74 1.71 -26.24
C ASP A 88 -50.52 2.59 -25.24
N SER A 89 -50.10 2.53 -23.97
CA SER A 89 -50.70 3.29 -22.87
C SER A 89 -49.91 4.57 -22.59
N THR A 90 -50.61 5.63 -22.22
CA THR A 90 -49.98 6.89 -21.80
C THR A 90 -50.64 7.43 -20.55
N GLY A 91 -49.87 7.75 -19.51
CA GLY A 91 -50.43 8.34 -18.27
C GLY A 91 -51.02 9.72 -18.55
N ILE A 92 -50.18 10.67 -18.96
CA ILE A 92 -50.59 12.01 -19.36
C ILE A 92 -50.07 12.31 -20.77
N LEU A 93 -50.98 12.50 -21.73
CA LEU A 93 -50.66 12.88 -23.10
C LEU A 93 -50.87 14.39 -23.29
N LEU A 94 -49.85 15.10 -23.76
CA LEU A 94 -49.91 16.50 -24.16
C LEU A 94 -49.83 16.60 -25.68
N LEU A 95 -50.69 17.43 -26.27
CA LEU A 95 -50.63 17.73 -27.71
C LEU A 95 -49.94 19.08 -27.97
N GLY A 96 -49.05 19.09 -28.96
CA GLY A 96 -48.44 20.31 -29.50
C GLY A 96 -49.46 21.33 -30.03
N GLY A 97 -49.03 22.59 -30.14
CA GLY A 97 -49.88 23.70 -30.58
C GLY A 97 -50.85 24.22 -29.52
N ARG A 98 -50.69 23.80 -28.27
CA ARG A 98 -51.51 24.20 -27.11
C ARG A 98 -50.70 25.00 -26.11
N THR A 99 -51.41 25.72 -25.23
CA THR A 99 -50.84 26.43 -24.08
C THR A 99 -51.41 25.86 -22.78
N GLY A 100 -50.56 25.53 -21.80
CA GLY A 100 -51.04 24.90 -20.57
C GLY A 100 -49.94 24.64 -19.55
N SER A 101 -50.19 23.71 -18.62
CA SER A 101 -49.16 23.16 -17.75
C SER A 101 -49.55 21.76 -17.29
N VAL A 102 -48.55 20.90 -17.07
CA VAL A 102 -48.74 19.57 -16.49
C VAL A 102 -47.94 19.47 -15.19
N THR A 103 -48.61 19.06 -14.12
CA THR A 103 -48.00 18.77 -12.83
C THR A 103 -48.40 17.37 -12.37
N ASN A 104 -47.43 16.48 -12.16
CA ASN A 104 -47.63 15.18 -11.51
C ASN A 104 -47.03 15.22 -10.10
N SER A 105 -47.85 14.97 -9.08
CA SER A 105 -47.43 14.99 -7.65
C SER A 105 -47.70 13.67 -6.94
N LEU A 106 -48.16 12.63 -7.65
CA LEU A 106 -48.34 11.28 -7.12
C LEU A 106 -47.99 10.21 -8.18
N ALA A 107 -48.73 9.11 -8.27
CA ALA A 107 -48.30 7.92 -8.99
C ALA A 107 -48.85 7.81 -10.43
N ILE A 108 -47.96 7.55 -11.39
CA ILE A 108 -48.26 7.02 -12.72
C ILE A 108 -47.61 5.64 -12.84
N SER A 109 -48.40 4.57 -13.02
CA SER A 109 -47.92 3.19 -13.06
C SER A 109 -48.44 2.43 -14.27
N LEU A 110 -47.57 2.17 -15.25
CA LEU A 110 -47.89 1.49 -16.50
C LEU A 110 -47.09 0.17 -16.57
N THR A 111 -47.57 -0.85 -15.87
CA THR A 111 -46.85 -2.10 -15.60
C THR A 111 -47.44 -3.30 -16.35
N GLU A 112 -46.76 -4.44 -16.31
CA GLU A 112 -47.30 -5.73 -16.75
C GLU A 112 -47.39 -6.74 -15.61
N ASP A 113 -47.92 -7.92 -15.91
CA ASP A 113 -48.03 -9.07 -15.00
C ASP A 113 -47.01 -10.17 -15.34
N TYR A 114 -46.05 -9.87 -16.20
CA TYR A 114 -44.96 -10.78 -16.56
C TYR A 114 -43.98 -10.93 -15.40
N THR A 115 -43.58 -12.17 -15.12
CA THR A 115 -42.55 -12.51 -14.14
C THR A 115 -41.58 -13.50 -14.79
N PRO A 116 -40.28 -13.19 -14.90
CA PRO A 116 -39.29 -14.11 -15.44
C PRO A 116 -39.10 -15.33 -14.53
N THR A 117 -38.65 -16.45 -15.11
CA THR A 117 -38.44 -17.73 -14.43
C THR A 117 -37.07 -18.30 -14.76
N ASP A 118 -36.45 -18.96 -13.79
CA ASP A 118 -35.28 -19.81 -13.97
C ASP A 118 -35.68 -21.07 -14.78
N SER A 119 -35.33 -21.11 -16.06
CA SER A 119 -35.77 -22.12 -17.04
C SER A 119 -34.81 -23.30 -17.15
N ASP A 120 -33.54 -23.14 -16.79
CA ASP A 120 -32.52 -24.19 -16.86
C ASP A 120 -32.01 -24.67 -15.48
N SER A 121 -32.49 -24.05 -14.39
CA SER A 121 -32.25 -24.39 -12.99
C SER A 121 -30.80 -24.20 -12.52
N ASP A 122 -30.07 -23.26 -13.11
CA ASP A 122 -28.70 -22.92 -12.69
C ASP A 122 -28.63 -21.91 -11.53
N GLY A 123 -29.75 -21.27 -11.20
CA GLY A 123 -29.92 -20.38 -10.06
C GLY A 123 -30.15 -18.91 -10.43
N ASP A 124 -30.22 -18.55 -11.72
CA ASP A 124 -30.59 -17.23 -12.22
C ASP A 124 -31.93 -17.21 -12.99
N LEU A 125 -32.44 -16.01 -13.28
CA LEU A 125 -33.76 -15.83 -13.90
C LEU A 125 -33.59 -15.57 -15.39
N ASP A 126 -34.36 -16.27 -16.22
CA ASP A 126 -34.23 -16.14 -17.67
C ASP A 126 -35.32 -15.30 -18.31
N GLY A 127 -35.02 -14.84 -19.52
CA GLY A 127 -35.98 -14.27 -20.46
C GLY A 127 -35.95 -12.74 -20.51
N PRO A 128 -36.81 -12.12 -21.32
CA PRO A 128 -36.80 -10.67 -21.50
C PRO A 128 -37.09 -9.91 -20.21
N PHE A 129 -36.60 -8.68 -20.05
CA PHE A 129 -36.98 -7.82 -18.93
C PHE A 129 -38.47 -7.44 -18.93
N ALA A 130 -39.05 -7.30 -20.12
CA ALA A 130 -40.43 -6.88 -20.32
C ALA A 130 -41.00 -7.48 -21.62
N GLN A 131 -42.29 -7.82 -21.65
CA GLN A 131 -42.98 -8.33 -22.83
C GLN A 131 -43.83 -7.26 -23.52
N GLY A 132 -44.43 -6.36 -22.74
CA GLY A 132 -45.20 -5.23 -23.24
C GLY A 132 -44.37 -4.19 -24.01
N ALA A 133 -45.05 -3.20 -24.61
CA ALA A 133 -44.38 -2.13 -25.34
C ALA A 133 -45.17 -0.81 -25.42
N ASN A 134 -44.46 0.27 -25.80
CA ASN A 134 -44.97 1.60 -26.12
C ASN A 134 -45.75 2.26 -24.98
N ARG A 135 -45.22 2.20 -23.75
CA ARG A 135 -45.82 2.81 -22.56
C ARG A 135 -45.12 4.11 -22.21
N TYR A 136 -45.89 5.15 -21.95
CA TYR A 136 -45.35 6.49 -21.68
C TYR A 136 -45.97 7.11 -20.42
N GLY A 137 -45.18 7.41 -19.39
CA GLY A 137 -45.72 8.05 -18.19
C GLY A 137 -46.32 9.43 -18.50
N ILE A 138 -45.48 10.35 -19.00
CA ILE A 138 -45.89 11.63 -19.57
C ILE A 138 -45.36 11.74 -21.00
N ARG A 139 -46.20 12.07 -21.96
CA ARG A 139 -45.80 12.18 -23.37
C ARG A 139 -46.27 13.49 -23.99
N LEU A 140 -45.36 14.31 -24.51
CA LEU A 140 -45.67 15.48 -25.33
C LEU A 140 -45.39 15.14 -26.79
N THR A 141 -46.42 15.21 -27.64
CA THR A 141 -46.31 14.85 -29.07
C THR A 141 -47.27 15.67 -29.95
N GLY A 142 -47.31 15.38 -31.25
CA GLY A 142 -48.21 16.02 -32.20
C GLY A 142 -47.66 17.30 -32.86
N PRO A 143 -48.42 17.91 -33.79
CA PRO A 143 -47.94 19.04 -34.58
C PRO A 143 -47.86 20.33 -33.75
N GLY A 144 -46.79 21.10 -33.97
CA GLY A 144 -46.61 22.41 -33.35
C GLY A 144 -45.95 22.37 -31.96
N VAL A 145 -45.68 23.55 -31.42
CA VAL A 145 -44.96 23.75 -30.15
C VAL A 145 -45.96 23.83 -29.00
N PHE A 146 -45.70 23.17 -27.88
CA PHE A 146 -46.45 23.34 -26.64
C PHE A 146 -45.84 24.49 -25.82
N THR A 147 -46.68 25.40 -25.32
CA THR A 147 -46.23 26.52 -24.47
C THR A 147 -46.70 26.29 -23.04
N GLY A 148 -45.78 26.12 -22.10
CA GLY A 148 -46.11 25.68 -20.75
C GLY A 148 -45.00 24.90 -20.08
N ASN A 149 -45.13 24.68 -18.77
CA ASN A 149 -44.20 23.84 -18.02
C ASN A 149 -44.71 22.39 -17.95
N VAL A 150 -43.78 21.44 -17.92
CA VAL A 150 -44.02 20.03 -17.62
C VAL A 150 -43.24 19.67 -16.36
N THR A 151 -43.95 19.30 -15.30
CA THR A 151 -43.36 19.09 -13.97
C THR A 151 -43.81 17.75 -13.39
N ASN A 152 -42.85 16.90 -13.04
CA ASN A 152 -43.03 15.80 -12.10
C ASN A 152 -42.47 16.26 -10.75
N GLU A 153 -43.29 16.55 -9.76
CA GLU A 153 -42.84 17.08 -8.46
C GLU A 153 -42.11 16.03 -7.63
N ALA A 154 -41.47 16.44 -6.53
CA ALA A 154 -40.71 15.56 -5.65
C ALA A 154 -41.52 14.36 -5.11
N ALA A 155 -42.82 14.54 -4.86
CA ALA A 155 -43.73 13.47 -4.44
C ALA A 155 -44.26 12.60 -5.61
N GLY A 156 -44.06 13.03 -6.85
CA GLY A 156 -44.47 12.28 -8.04
C GLY A 156 -43.61 11.03 -8.27
N SER A 157 -44.24 9.95 -8.71
CA SER A 157 -43.55 8.73 -9.13
C SER A 157 -44.09 8.22 -10.46
N ILE A 158 -43.18 7.76 -11.33
CA ILE A 158 -43.51 7.17 -12.64
C ILE A 158 -42.85 5.80 -12.74
N THR A 159 -43.64 4.75 -12.84
CA THR A 159 -43.17 3.38 -13.06
C THR A 159 -43.69 2.86 -14.38
N VAL A 160 -42.79 2.38 -15.24
CA VAL A 160 -43.12 1.86 -16.57
C VAL A 160 -42.40 0.54 -16.80
N GLU A 161 -43.13 -0.50 -17.19
CA GLU A 161 -42.55 -1.76 -17.66
C GLU A 161 -42.96 -1.95 -19.11
N GLY A 162 -42.02 -2.12 -20.03
CA GLY A 162 -42.29 -2.28 -21.45
C GLY A 162 -41.11 -1.88 -22.33
N ASN A 163 -41.00 -2.54 -23.48
CA ASN A 163 -40.03 -2.20 -24.52
C ASN A 163 -40.43 -0.91 -25.25
N ASN A 164 -39.47 -0.19 -25.84
CA ASN A 164 -39.69 1.06 -26.58
C ASN A 164 -40.56 2.07 -25.81
N SER A 165 -40.34 2.18 -24.51
CA SER A 165 -41.18 2.92 -23.57
C SER A 165 -40.41 4.06 -22.93
N ALA A 166 -41.11 5.01 -22.32
CA ALA A 166 -40.44 6.06 -21.56
C ALA A 166 -41.19 6.50 -20.31
N GLY A 167 -40.46 6.89 -19.26
CA GLY A 167 -41.07 7.57 -18.12
C GLY A 167 -41.66 8.91 -18.57
N ILE A 168 -40.84 9.74 -19.20
CA ILE A 168 -41.26 11.01 -19.81
C ILE A 168 -40.67 11.12 -21.22
N ALA A 169 -41.50 11.41 -22.22
CA ALA A 169 -41.08 11.65 -23.60
C ALA A 169 -41.58 13.01 -24.10
N LEU A 170 -40.65 13.88 -24.50
CA LEU A 170 -40.91 15.21 -25.07
C LEU A 170 -40.50 15.22 -26.54
N GLU A 171 -41.46 14.93 -27.42
CA GLU A 171 -41.22 14.62 -28.84
C GLU A 171 -41.36 15.83 -29.77
N THR A 172 -42.13 16.86 -29.37
CA THR A 172 -42.27 18.13 -30.08
C THR A 172 -41.75 19.30 -29.24
N GLY A 173 -41.67 20.49 -29.83
CA GLY A 173 -41.10 21.67 -29.17
C GLY A 173 -41.84 22.08 -27.90
N LEU A 174 -41.09 22.48 -26.87
CA LEU A 174 -41.57 22.97 -25.58
C LEU A 174 -41.06 24.40 -25.34
N VAL A 175 -41.97 25.38 -25.27
CA VAL A 175 -41.67 26.72 -24.77
C VAL A 175 -42.06 26.79 -23.30
N GLY A 176 -41.09 26.51 -22.45
CA GLY A 176 -41.24 26.42 -21.00
C GLY A 176 -40.16 25.54 -20.38
N ASN A 177 -40.24 25.35 -19.07
CA ASN A 177 -39.31 24.50 -18.33
C ASN A 177 -39.82 23.05 -18.26
N PHE A 178 -38.87 22.12 -18.25
CA PHE A 178 -39.13 20.73 -17.88
C PHE A 178 -38.41 20.41 -16.57
N THR A 179 -39.15 19.87 -15.60
CA THR A 179 -38.63 19.54 -14.27
C THR A 179 -39.07 18.14 -13.86
N ASN A 180 -38.11 17.26 -13.56
CA ASN A 180 -38.32 15.99 -12.90
C ASN A 180 -37.75 16.02 -11.48
N GLY A 181 -38.57 16.35 -10.48
CA GLY A 181 -38.25 16.20 -9.06
C GLY A 181 -38.57 14.82 -8.48
N GLY A 182 -39.47 14.07 -9.11
CA GLY A 182 -39.94 12.76 -8.63
C GLY A 182 -39.17 11.56 -9.19
N ALA A 183 -39.41 10.37 -8.62
CA ALA A 183 -38.75 9.14 -9.04
C ALA A 183 -39.31 8.57 -10.37
N ILE A 184 -38.43 8.12 -11.25
CA ILE A 184 -38.77 7.43 -12.51
C ILE A 184 -38.09 6.06 -12.53
N THR A 185 -38.86 5.00 -12.74
CA THR A 185 -38.36 3.64 -12.97
C THR A 185 -38.88 3.10 -14.29
N VAL A 186 -37.99 2.66 -15.18
CA VAL A 186 -38.37 2.04 -16.46
C VAL A 186 -37.66 0.71 -16.65
N VAL A 187 -38.41 -0.35 -16.92
CA VAL A 187 -37.88 -1.69 -17.22
C VAL A 187 -38.29 -2.08 -18.63
N GLY A 188 -37.34 -2.40 -19.50
CA GLY A 188 -37.56 -2.84 -20.87
C GLY A 188 -36.52 -2.33 -21.85
N ASN A 189 -36.41 -3.01 -22.99
CA ASN A 189 -35.40 -2.73 -24.02
C ASN A 189 -35.76 -1.47 -24.83
N ASN A 190 -34.74 -0.76 -25.31
CA ASN A 190 -34.87 0.48 -26.10
C ASN A 190 -35.72 1.56 -25.40
N SER A 191 -35.73 1.55 -24.07
CA SER A 191 -36.56 2.45 -23.26
C SER A 191 -35.74 3.58 -22.65
N ALA A 192 -36.39 4.63 -22.19
CA ALA A 192 -35.71 5.75 -21.56
C ALA A 192 -36.44 6.30 -20.33
N GLY A 193 -35.72 6.73 -19.30
CA GLY A 193 -36.34 7.38 -18.15
C GLY A 193 -36.95 8.72 -18.56
N VAL A 194 -36.10 9.58 -19.12
CA VAL A 194 -36.49 10.85 -19.75
C VAL A 194 -35.93 10.88 -21.17
N LYS A 195 -36.78 11.18 -22.16
CA LYS A 195 -36.41 11.29 -23.57
C LYS A 195 -36.86 12.63 -24.14
N ILE A 196 -35.91 13.45 -24.55
CA ILE A 196 -36.15 14.77 -25.15
C ILE A 196 -35.67 14.72 -26.58
N THR A 197 -36.59 14.74 -27.55
CA THR A 197 -36.26 14.83 -28.98
C THR A 197 -36.74 16.13 -29.62
N GLY A 198 -37.75 16.77 -29.03
CA GLY A 198 -38.19 18.12 -29.40
C GLY A 198 -37.32 19.21 -28.77
N PRO A 199 -37.20 20.40 -29.39
CA PRO A 199 -36.43 21.50 -28.81
C PRO A 199 -37.12 22.11 -27.57
N ILE A 200 -36.35 22.50 -26.56
CA ILE A 200 -36.84 23.12 -25.32
C ILE A 200 -36.22 24.51 -25.16
N THR A 201 -37.04 25.55 -24.95
CA THR A 201 -36.50 26.91 -24.76
C THR A 201 -36.12 27.22 -23.30
N GLY A 202 -36.74 26.55 -22.32
CA GLY A 202 -36.47 26.75 -20.89
C GLY A 202 -35.38 25.86 -20.32
N LYS A 203 -35.26 25.87 -18.98
CA LYS A 203 -34.35 25.00 -18.20
C LYS A 203 -34.89 23.56 -18.20
N VAL A 204 -33.98 22.61 -18.34
CA VAL A 204 -34.24 21.18 -18.13
C VAL A 204 -33.61 20.78 -16.81
N THR A 205 -34.39 20.20 -15.89
CA THR A 205 -33.94 19.89 -14.53
C THR A 205 -34.35 18.47 -14.14
N VAL A 206 -33.40 17.65 -13.68
CA VAL A 206 -33.61 16.27 -13.21
C VAL A 206 -33.06 16.14 -11.79
N ASN A 207 -33.94 16.30 -10.81
CA ASN A 207 -33.62 16.26 -9.38
C ASN A 207 -34.03 14.92 -8.73
N GLY A 208 -35.09 14.30 -9.24
CA GLY A 208 -35.54 12.98 -8.78
C GLY A 208 -34.73 11.84 -9.38
N GLY A 209 -34.67 10.71 -8.68
CA GLY A 209 -33.95 9.52 -9.13
C GLY A 209 -34.55 8.93 -10.42
N VAL A 210 -33.70 8.57 -11.38
CA VAL A 210 -34.09 7.91 -12.63
C VAL A 210 -33.35 6.58 -12.73
N SER A 211 -34.08 5.46 -12.80
CA SER A 211 -33.52 4.13 -12.95
C SER A 211 -34.08 3.46 -14.20
N VAL A 212 -33.21 2.99 -15.08
CA VAL A 212 -33.61 2.23 -16.27
C VAL A 212 -32.87 0.90 -16.37
N THR A 213 -33.62 -0.15 -16.68
CA THR A 213 -33.10 -1.51 -16.85
C THR A 213 -33.56 -2.10 -18.18
N GLY A 214 -32.62 -2.50 -19.02
CA GLY A 214 -32.90 -3.16 -20.30
C GLY A 214 -31.82 -2.92 -21.34
N LYS A 215 -31.84 -3.74 -22.40
CA LYS A 215 -30.93 -3.58 -23.53
C LYS A 215 -31.14 -2.21 -24.18
N ASP A 216 -30.05 -1.50 -24.45
CA ASP A 216 -30.04 -0.16 -25.07
C ASP A 216 -30.87 0.89 -24.29
N ALA A 217 -31.20 0.64 -23.01
CA ALA A 217 -31.99 1.56 -22.20
C ALA A 217 -31.14 2.75 -21.71
N VAL A 218 -31.68 3.97 -21.80
CA VAL A 218 -30.96 5.22 -21.48
C VAL A 218 -31.64 5.96 -20.34
N GLY A 219 -30.90 6.41 -19.33
CA GLY A 219 -31.50 7.11 -18.18
C GLY A 219 -32.18 8.43 -18.61
N VAL A 220 -31.38 9.39 -19.06
CA VAL A 220 -31.82 10.69 -19.59
C VAL A 220 -31.18 10.91 -20.96
N ALA A 221 -32.00 11.04 -21.99
CA ALA A 221 -31.58 11.31 -23.37
C ALA A 221 -32.01 12.73 -23.79
N VAL A 222 -31.04 13.61 -23.99
CA VAL A 222 -31.21 14.97 -24.53
C VAL A 222 -30.76 14.97 -26.00
N ASP A 223 -31.70 14.61 -26.88
CA ASP A 223 -31.48 14.51 -28.34
C ASP A 223 -32.11 15.70 -29.11
N GLY A 224 -32.88 16.55 -28.43
CA GLY A 224 -33.40 17.84 -28.92
C GLY A 224 -32.64 19.03 -28.33
N ALA A 225 -32.54 20.13 -29.08
CA ALA A 225 -31.79 21.31 -28.63
C ALA A 225 -32.43 21.97 -27.40
N VAL A 226 -31.62 22.37 -26.42
CA VAL A 226 -32.06 23.06 -25.21
C VAL A 226 -31.46 24.46 -25.19
N THR A 227 -32.30 25.49 -25.04
CA THR A 227 -31.82 26.88 -24.94
C THR A 227 -31.42 27.24 -23.52
N GLY A 228 -32.16 26.77 -22.51
CA GLY A 228 -31.76 26.90 -21.10
C GLY A 228 -30.59 25.98 -20.73
N ALA A 229 -30.27 25.94 -19.45
CA ALA A 229 -29.31 24.98 -18.90
C ALA A 229 -29.94 23.59 -18.77
N PHE A 230 -29.11 22.56 -18.91
CA PHE A 230 -29.46 21.19 -18.52
C PHE A 230 -28.80 20.87 -17.18
N VAL A 231 -29.61 20.64 -16.15
CA VAL A 231 -29.16 20.42 -14.78
C VAL A 231 -29.63 19.06 -14.27
N VAL A 232 -28.71 18.30 -13.67
CA VAL A 232 -29.01 17.04 -12.97
C VAL A 232 -28.55 17.19 -11.52
N GLN A 233 -29.45 16.98 -10.57
CA GLN A 233 -29.18 16.99 -9.13
C GLN A 233 -29.62 15.67 -8.44
N GLY A 234 -30.17 14.73 -9.21
CA GLY A 234 -30.58 13.40 -8.74
C GLY A 234 -29.67 12.27 -9.22
N GLY A 235 -29.90 11.06 -8.68
CA GLY A 235 -29.26 9.85 -9.16
C GLY A 235 -29.83 9.37 -10.50
N VAL A 236 -28.99 9.02 -11.46
CA VAL A 236 -29.39 8.46 -12.76
C VAL A 236 -28.64 7.16 -13.00
N THR A 237 -29.36 6.04 -13.05
CA THR A 237 -28.80 4.71 -13.23
C THR A 237 -29.31 4.08 -14.52
N ALA A 238 -28.41 3.51 -15.32
CA ALA A 238 -28.74 2.71 -16.49
C ALA A 238 -27.96 1.39 -16.48
N THR A 239 -28.65 0.29 -16.78
CA THR A 239 -28.03 -1.04 -16.89
C THR A 239 -28.80 -1.90 -17.87
N GLY A 240 -28.09 -2.76 -18.59
CA GLY A 240 -28.70 -3.88 -19.31
C GLY A 240 -28.67 -5.17 -18.49
N TYR A 241 -27.89 -5.22 -17.42
CA TYR A 241 -27.72 -6.41 -16.60
C TYR A 241 -28.85 -6.61 -15.60
N ARG A 242 -29.18 -7.88 -15.38
CA ARG A 242 -30.04 -8.32 -14.27
C ARG A 242 -29.29 -8.27 -12.94
N TYR A 243 -28.00 -8.62 -12.97
CA TYR A 243 -27.09 -8.60 -11.82
C TYR A 243 -26.00 -7.55 -12.03
N THR A 244 -25.90 -6.59 -11.11
CA THR A 244 -24.96 -5.45 -11.20
C THR A 244 -23.70 -5.67 -10.37
N SER A 245 -23.52 -6.86 -9.80
CA SER A 245 -22.34 -7.28 -9.06
C SER A 245 -21.68 -8.47 -9.73
N ARG A 246 -20.36 -8.47 -9.85
CA ARG A 246 -19.59 -9.57 -10.42
C ARG A 246 -19.51 -10.75 -9.44
N PRO A 247 -19.95 -11.98 -9.81
CA PRO A 247 -19.68 -13.17 -9.00
C PRO A 247 -18.18 -13.43 -8.84
N ALA A 248 -17.74 -13.66 -7.60
CA ALA A 248 -16.32 -13.85 -7.28
C ALA A 248 -15.75 -15.11 -7.95
N GLN A 249 -16.50 -16.21 -7.92
CA GLN A 249 -16.07 -17.49 -8.49
C GLN A 249 -16.30 -17.55 -9.99
N ALA A 250 -15.30 -18.03 -10.73
CA ALA A 250 -15.41 -18.20 -12.19
C ALA A 250 -16.54 -19.17 -12.59
N ALA A 251 -16.79 -20.19 -11.76
CA ALA A 251 -17.86 -21.17 -11.99
C ALA A 251 -19.26 -20.54 -11.89
N ASP A 252 -19.46 -19.53 -11.04
CA ASP A 252 -20.75 -18.83 -10.95
C ASP A 252 -20.91 -17.82 -12.09
N ARG A 253 -19.81 -17.20 -12.56
CA ARG A 253 -19.86 -16.36 -13.77
C ARG A 253 -20.19 -17.15 -15.04
N ALA A 254 -19.86 -18.44 -15.06
CA ALA A 254 -20.12 -19.32 -16.20
C ALA A 254 -21.58 -19.80 -16.30
N LYS A 255 -22.40 -19.52 -15.28
CA LYS A 255 -23.85 -19.77 -15.29
C LYS A 255 -24.61 -18.66 -16.03
N LEU A 256 -24.17 -17.42 -15.84
CA LEU A 256 -24.78 -16.24 -16.47
C LEU A 256 -25.01 -16.42 -17.97
N ASP A 257 -26.28 -16.26 -18.35
CA ASP A 257 -26.75 -16.44 -19.71
C ASP A 257 -26.67 -15.16 -20.54
N SER A 258 -26.99 -15.28 -21.84
CA SER A 258 -26.88 -14.15 -22.77
C SER A 258 -27.80 -12.97 -22.42
N ASP A 259 -28.91 -13.22 -21.73
CA ASP A 259 -29.84 -12.20 -21.27
C ASP A 259 -29.41 -11.52 -19.97
N ASP A 260 -28.52 -12.13 -19.17
CA ASP A 260 -27.93 -11.48 -18.00
C ASP A 260 -26.80 -10.51 -18.37
N LEU A 261 -26.18 -10.72 -19.54
CA LEU A 261 -25.05 -9.96 -20.06
C LEU A 261 -25.46 -8.84 -21.05
N LEU A 262 -26.76 -8.52 -21.12
CA LEU A 262 -27.28 -7.46 -21.99
C LEU A 262 -26.66 -6.10 -21.67
N GLN A 263 -26.42 -5.29 -22.70
CA GLN A 263 -25.78 -3.98 -22.55
C GLN A 263 -26.84 -2.88 -22.53
N GLY A 264 -26.83 -2.06 -21.48
CA GLY A 264 -27.62 -0.83 -21.40
C GLY A 264 -26.98 0.31 -22.20
N GLY A 265 -27.69 1.42 -22.31
CA GLY A 265 -27.15 2.68 -22.82
C GLY A 265 -26.59 3.58 -21.71
N PRO A 266 -26.23 4.83 -22.04
CA PRO A 266 -25.73 5.80 -21.07
C PRO A 266 -26.74 6.12 -19.95
N ALA A 267 -26.23 6.48 -18.76
CA ALA A 267 -27.07 7.09 -17.73
C ALA A 267 -27.57 8.45 -18.23
N VAL A 268 -26.67 9.30 -18.76
CA VAL A 268 -27.03 10.56 -19.40
C VAL A 268 -26.39 10.65 -20.78
N ARG A 269 -27.21 10.92 -21.80
CA ARG A 269 -26.77 11.23 -23.16
C ARG A 269 -27.20 12.63 -23.56
N VAL A 270 -26.26 13.42 -24.09
CA VAL A 270 -26.51 14.73 -24.70
C VAL A 270 -26.02 14.68 -26.14
N SER A 271 -26.96 14.58 -27.09
CA SER A 271 -26.68 14.49 -28.53
C SER A 271 -27.20 15.69 -29.34
N ALA A 272 -27.61 16.75 -28.64
CA ALA A 272 -27.97 18.05 -29.21
C ALA A 272 -27.34 19.21 -28.45
N SER A 273 -27.35 20.39 -29.06
CA SER A 273 -26.78 21.60 -28.45
C SER A 273 -27.57 22.05 -27.21
N VAL A 274 -26.84 22.42 -26.15
CA VAL A 274 -27.40 22.99 -24.91
C VAL A 274 -26.79 24.37 -24.73
N THR A 275 -27.57 25.42 -25.00
CA THR A 275 -27.06 26.80 -25.02
C THR A 275 -26.69 27.30 -23.63
N GLY A 276 -27.42 26.89 -22.58
CA GLY A 276 -27.12 27.25 -21.19
C GLY A 276 -26.09 26.34 -20.50
N GLY A 277 -25.41 25.46 -21.24
CA GLY A 277 -24.45 24.50 -20.68
C GLY A 277 -25.06 23.33 -19.92
N VAL A 278 -24.20 22.41 -19.50
CA VAL A 278 -24.57 21.20 -18.75
C VAL A 278 -23.94 21.25 -17.36
N LEU A 279 -24.77 21.04 -16.33
CA LEU A 279 -24.37 20.99 -14.94
C LEU A 279 -24.87 19.70 -14.28
N LEU A 280 -23.93 18.90 -13.80
CA LEU A 280 -24.21 17.90 -12.78
C LEU A 280 -23.88 18.54 -11.45
N ASP A 281 -24.88 18.66 -10.59
CA ASP A 281 -24.80 19.54 -9.43
C ASP A 281 -24.63 18.80 -8.12
N ALA A 282 -24.28 19.57 -7.10
CA ALA A 282 -24.29 19.18 -5.70
C ALA A 282 -24.47 20.45 -4.86
N PRO A 283 -25.04 20.36 -3.64
CA PRO A 283 -25.16 21.50 -2.75
C PRO A 283 -23.79 22.17 -2.56
N PRO A 284 -23.72 23.51 -2.57
CA PRO A 284 -22.47 24.21 -2.31
C PRO A 284 -21.96 23.87 -0.91
N ILE A 285 -20.64 23.93 -0.74
CA ILE A 285 -20.04 23.85 0.60
C ILE A 285 -20.40 25.14 1.34
N GLU A 286 -20.92 25.00 2.56
CA GLU A 286 -21.26 26.11 3.45
C GLU A 286 -20.07 27.07 3.59
N SER A 287 -20.17 28.23 2.95
CA SER A 287 -19.14 29.26 2.87
C SER A 287 -19.52 30.52 3.65
N ASN A 288 -20.82 30.73 3.89
CA ASN A 288 -21.34 31.80 4.71
C ASN A 288 -22.55 31.31 5.50
N ALA A 289 -22.36 31.09 6.81
CA ALA A 289 -23.41 30.61 7.72
C ALA A 289 -24.67 31.52 7.83
N ASN A 290 -24.67 32.70 7.20
CA ASN A 290 -25.84 33.58 7.10
C ASN A 290 -26.55 33.55 5.74
N SER A 291 -26.02 32.82 4.76
CA SER A 291 -26.72 32.48 3.53
C SER A 291 -27.44 31.14 3.72
N THR A 292 -28.59 30.97 3.08
CA THR A 292 -29.27 29.66 2.97
C THR A 292 -29.25 29.14 1.52
N ASP A 293 -28.55 29.87 0.66
CA ASP A 293 -28.38 29.72 -0.78
C ASP A 293 -27.00 30.34 -1.07
N ASP A 294 -25.95 29.55 -0.84
CA ASP A 294 -24.57 30.04 -0.82
C ASP A 294 -24.02 30.35 -2.22
N ASP A 295 -24.57 29.73 -3.26
CA ASP A 295 -24.19 30.00 -4.64
C ASP A 295 -25.16 30.95 -5.38
N GLY A 296 -26.24 31.36 -4.71
CA GLY A 296 -27.16 32.42 -5.14
C GLY A 296 -27.98 32.02 -6.37
N ASP A 297 -28.22 30.72 -6.57
CA ASP A 297 -28.91 30.19 -7.73
C ASP A 297 -30.46 30.28 -7.60
N GLY A 298 -30.94 30.66 -6.41
CA GLY A 298 -32.35 30.84 -6.07
C GLY A 298 -33.01 29.58 -5.50
N VAL A 299 -32.27 28.48 -5.32
CA VAL A 299 -32.66 27.28 -4.58
C VAL A 299 -31.87 27.26 -3.27
N THR A 300 -32.53 26.96 -2.15
CA THR A 300 -31.81 26.85 -0.88
C THR A 300 -30.95 25.59 -0.85
N ASP A 301 -29.73 25.67 -0.35
CA ASP A 301 -28.75 24.56 -0.32
C ASP A 301 -29.34 23.27 0.28
N THR A 302 -30.17 23.39 1.33
CA THR A 302 -30.86 22.25 1.99
C THR A 302 -31.90 21.53 1.12
N SER A 303 -32.33 22.15 0.02
CA SER A 303 -33.29 21.59 -0.94
C SER A 303 -32.62 21.08 -2.20
N GLU A 304 -31.30 21.21 -2.31
CA GLU A 304 -30.52 20.71 -3.43
C GLU A 304 -30.12 19.25 -3.24
N GLY A 305 -30.07 18.52 -4.35
CA GLY A 305 -29.60 17.14 -4.39
C GLY A 305 -28.16 17.04 -4.91
N THR A 306 -27.54 15.89 -4.70
CA THR A 306 -26.23 15.57 -5.29
C THR A 306 -26.41 14.63 -6.46
N SER A 307 -25.89 15.03 -7.63
CA SER A 307 -25.91 14.21 -8.83
C SER A 307 -25.07 12.93 -8.65
N ALA A 308 -25.61 11.80 -9.15
CA ALA A 308 -24.94 10.51 -9.09
C ALA A 308 -25.28 9.69 -10.35
N LEU A 309 -24.39 9.67 -11.33
CA LEU A 309 -24.59 8.93 -12.58
C LEU A 309 -23.94 7.56 -12.45
N THR A 310 -24.68 6.49 -12.71
CA THR A 310 -24.17 5.11 -12.65
C THR A 310 -24.54 4.33 -13.91
N VAL A 311 -23.54 3.74 -14.57
CA VAL A 311 -23.75 2.72 -15.59
C VAL A 311 -23.08 1.42 -15.17
N ASN A 312 -23.84 0.33 -15.25
CA ASN A 312 -23.31 -1.03 -15.19
C ASN A 312 -23.44 -1.62 -16.59
N GLY A 313 -22.31 -1.64 -17.32
CA GLY A 313 -22.28 -1.99 -18.74
C GLY A 313 -21.16 -1.27 -19.50
N GLY A 314 -21.09 -1.54 -20.80
CA GLY A 314 -20.06 -0.99 -21.68
C GLY A 314 -20.34 0.42 -22.21
N ALA A 315 -21.52 0.99 -21.94
CA ALA A 315 -21.86 2.36 -22.36
C ALA A 315 -21.20 3.41 -21.46
N PRO A 316 -20.92 4.63 -21.97
CA PRO A 316 -20.45 5.72 -21.13
C PRO A 316 -21.49 6.15 -20.09
N ALA A 317 -21.09 6.48 -18.85
CA ALA A 317 -22.04 7.00 -17.87
C ALA A 317 -22.58 8.39 -18.27
N LEU A 318 -21.69 9.30 -18.67
CA LEU A 318 -22.02 10.57 -19.30
C LEU A 318 -21.50 10.57 -20.75
N LEU A 319 -22.42 10.59 -21.72
CA LEU A 319 -22.10 10.73 -23.14
C LEU A 319 -22.51 12.11 -23.63
N ILE A 320 -21.54 12.91 -24.07
CA ILE A 320 -21.78 14.21 -24.72
C ILE A 320 -21.23 14.11 -26.14
N GLY A 321 -22.12 14.07 -27.12
CA GLY A 321 -21.72 13.95 -28.52
C GLY A 321 -22.85 13.41 -29.36
N SER A 322 -22.77 13.67 -30.66
CA SER A 322 -23.73 13.14 -31.62
C SER A 322 -23.01 12.48 -32.78
N ASP A 323 -23.64 11.43 -33.27
CA ASP A 323 -23.17 10.65 -34.40
C ASP A 323 -23.68 11.18 -35.74
N THR A 324 -24.67 12.08 -35.70
CA THR A 324 -25.39 12.56 -36.88
C THR A 324 -25.27 14.07 -37.11
N GLN A 325 -24.86 14.84 -36.09
CA GLN A 325 -24.75 16.29 -36.19
C GLN A 325 -23.64 16.86 -35.29
N ALA A 326 -23.17 18.07 -35.60
CA ALA A 326 -22.32 18.82 -34.70
C ALA A 326 -23.15 19.40 -33.54
N ILE A 327 -22.58 19.41 -32.34
CA ILE A 327 -23.25 19.97 -31.15
C ILE A 327 -22.34 20.95 -30.42
N THR A 328 -22.95 21.92 -29.73
CA THR A 328 -22.26 22.90 -28.91
C THR A 328 -22.92 22.99 -27.54
N LEU A 329 -22.11 22.87 -26.50
CA LEU A 329 -22.48 23.27 -25.15
C LEU A 329 -22.03 24.72 -24.95
N GLY A 330 -22.99 25.62 -24.73
CA GLY A 330 -22.69 26.95 -24.22
C GLY A 330 -22.29 26.88 -22.74
N VAL A 331 -22.01 28.01 -22.11
CA VAL A 331 -21.42 28.04 -20.76
C VAL A 331 -22.48 28.10 -19.67
N ILE A 332 -22.17 27.48 -18.52
CA ILE A 332 -22.83 27.72 -17.24
C ILE A 332 -21.86 28.42 -16.28
N GLY A 333 -22.39 29.30 -15.42
CA GLY A 333 -21.61 30.14 -14.52
C GLY A 333 -21.15 31.46 -15.17
N THR A 334 -20.34 32.23 -14.44
CA THR A 334 -19.83 33.54 -14.87
C THR A 334 -18.32 33.66 -14.61
N GLY A 335 -17.65 34.57 -15.34
CA GLY A 335 -16.22 34.82 -15.19
C GLY A 335 -15.36 33.56 -15.36
N ASP A 336 -14.41 33.35 -14.45
CA ASP A 336 -13.50 32.19 -14.45
C ASP A 336 -14.19 30.85 -14.11
N LYS A 337 -15.45 30.90 -13.66
CA LYS A 337 -16.27 29.71 -13.42
C LYS A 337 -17.12 29.32 -14.64
N ALA A 338 -17.03 30.04 -15.76
CA ALA A 338 -17.84 29.81 -16.95
C ALA A 338 -17.31 28.66 -17.82
N TYR A 339 -17.92 27.49 -17.72
CA TYR A 339 -17.55 26.28 -18.48
C TYR A 339 -18.76 25.66 -19.16
N GLY A 340 -18.55 24.97 -20.29
CA GLY A 340 -19.64 24.33 -21.02
C GLY A 340 -20.15 23.04 -20.38
N LEU A 341 -19.27 22.39 -19.64
CA LEU A 341 -19.58 21.26 -18.77
C LEU A 341 -19.02 21.53 -17.39
N VAL A 342 -19.88 21.45 -16.37
CA VAL A 342 -19.49 21.43 -14.97
C VAL A 342 -20.05 20.16 -14.35
N THR A 343 -19.19 19.35 -13.71
CA THR A 343 -19.62 18.15 -12.98
C THR A 343 -19.26 18.26 -11.51
N ARG A 344 -20.23 18.00 -10.64
CA ARG A 344 -20.14 17.81 -9.19
C ARG A 344 -20.76 16.45 -8.86
N GLY A 345 -20.70 15.99 -7.61
CA GLY A 345 -21.26 14.69 -7.22
C GLY A 345 -20.43 13.52 -7.75
N SER A 346 -21.07 12.48 -8.28
CA SER A 346 -20.39 11.26 -8.74
C SER A 346 -20.79 10.78 -10.14
N ILE A 347 -19.83 10.20 -10.87
CA ILE A 347 -20.02 9.56 -12.18
C ILE A 347 -19.27 8.23 -12.17
N THR A 348 -20.01 7.13 -12.23
CA THR A 348 -19.47 5.76 -12.09
C THR A 348 -19.82 4.93 -13.32
N ALA A 349 -18.82 4.31 -13.94
CA ALA A 349 -18.99 3.32 -14.99
C ALA A 349 -18.32 1.99 -14.60
N ASN A 350 -19.12 0.94 -14.51
CA ASN A 350 -18.67 -0.39 -14.13
C ASN A 350 -18.82 -1.36 -15.30
N GLY A 351 -17.68 -1.79 -15.84
CA GLY A 351 -17.57 -2.98 -16.69
C GLY A 351 -17.62 -4.21 -15.80
N VAL A 352 -18.82 -4.58 -15.34
CA VAL A 352 -19.03 -5.59 -14.28
C VAL A 352 -18.50 -6.97 -14.69
N PHE A 353 -18.64 -7.34 -15.96
CA PHE A 353 -18.28 -8.66 -16.46
C PHE A 353 -17.03 -8.64 -17.33
N ASP A 354 -16.38 -9.80 -17.43
CA ASP A 354 -15.10 -9.96 -18.13
C ASP A 354 -15.24 -9.56 -19.61
N GLY A 355 -14.29 -8.78 -20.12
CA GLY A 355 -14.30 -8.31 -21.52
C GLY A 355 -15.18 -7.08 -21.78
N VAL A 356 -15.85 -6.53 -20.76
CA VAL A 356 -16.64 -5.30 -20.88
C VAL A 356 -15.80 -4.09 -20.47
N ALA A 357 -15.40 -3.30 -21.46
CA ALA A 357 -14.72 -2.03 -21.22
C ALA A 357 -15.67 -1.01 -20.58
N SER A 358 -15.15 -0.07 -19.78
CA SER A 358 -15.95 0.98 -19.16
C SER A 358 -15.43 2.38 -19.48
N THR A 359 -16.35 3.34 -19.56
CA THR A 359 -16.02 4.75 -19.73
C THR A 359 -16.92 5.61 -18.85
N ALA A 360 -16.37 6.45 -17.97
CA ALA A 360 -17.20 7.29 -17.12
C ALA A 360 -17.75 8.51 -17.89
N ILE A 361 -16.87 9.29 -18.54
CA ILE A 361 -17.25 10.42 -19.38
C ILE A 361 -16.71 10.22 -20.80
N GLN A 362 -17.58 10.35 -21.79
CA GLN A 362 -17.19 10.45 -23.19
C GLN A 362 -17.63 11.79 -23.78
N ILE A 363 -16.71 12.50 -24.41
CA ILE A 363 -17.00 13.70 -25.20
C ILE A 363 -16.62 13.43 -26.66
N GLY A 364 -17.56 13.65 -27.57
CA GLY A 364 -17.45 13.31 -29.00
C GLY A 364 -18.26 12.06 -29.38
N GLY A 365 -18.78 12.07 -30.61
CA GLY A 365 -19.53 10.97 -31.23
C GLY A 365 -18.71 10.23 -32.29
N ASN A 366 -19.31 10.03 -33.46
CA ASN A 366 -18.66 9.49 -34.65
C ASN A 366 -17.64 10.46 -35.25
N ALA A 367 -16.61 9.88 -35.87
CA ALA A 367 -15.59 10.65 -36.59
C ALA A 367 -16.24 11.56 -37.64
N GLY A 368 -15.83 12.84 -37.66
CA GLY A 368 -16.36 13.86 -38.56
C GLY A 368 -17.45 14.77 -37.95
N GLN A 369 -18.01 14.41 -36.80
CA GLN A 369 -18.92 15.29 -36.06
C GLN A 369 -18.16 16.07 -34.98
N THR A 370 -18.41 17.37 -34.88
CA THR A 370 -17.77 18.22 -33.87
C THR A 370 -18.62 18.28 -32.61
N THR A 371 -18.00 18.07 -31.45
CA THR A 371 -18.62 18.31 -30.13
C THR A 371 -17.83 19.42 -29.45
N THR A 372 -18.39 20.63 -29.43
CA THR A 372 -17.73 21.80 -28.82
C THR A 372 -18.23 21.99 -27.40
N VAL A 373 -17.31 21.99 -26.44
CA VAL A 373 -17.59 22.37 -25.04
C VAL A 373 -16.96 23.73 -24.81
N THR A 374 -17.78 24.79 -24.87
CA THR A 374 -17.29 26.18 -24.77
C THR A 374 -16.54 26.38 -23.45
N ASN A 375 -15.38 27.03 -23.49
CA ASN A 375 -14.44 27.20 -22.36
C ASN A 375 -13.90 25.91 -21.70
N GLY A 376 -14.37 24.73 -22.11
CA GLY A 376 -13.89 23.44 -21.63
C GLY A 376 -14.77 22.78 -20.57
N ALA A 377 -14.22 21.77 -19.91
CA ALA A 377 -14.89 20.96 -18.90
C ALA A 377 -14.24 21.15 -17.52
N ARG A 378 -15.06 21.49 -16.53
CA ARG A 378 -14.67 21.60 -15.13
C ARG A 378 -15.22 20.40 -14.35
N LEU A 379 -14.33 19.54 -13.91
CA LEU A 379 -14.62 18.25 -13.31
C LEU A 379 -14.35 18.30 -11.79
N ALA A 380 -15.38 18.65 -11.02
CA ALA A 380 -15.36 18.72 -9.55
C ALA A 380 -16.14 17.55 -8.91
N SER A 381 -16.18 16.40 -9.60
CA SER A 381 -16.91 15.19 -9.21
C SER A 381 -15.96 14.03 -8.92
N THR A 382 -16.43 13.02 -8.19
CA THR A 382 -15.79 11.70 -8.16
C THR A 382 -16.13 10.93 -9.43
N ILE A 383 -15.15 10.70 -10.29
CA ILE A 383 -15.28 10.00 -11.57
C ILE A 383 -14.58 8.65 -11.46
N THR A 384 -15.31 7.56 -11.64
CA THR A 384 -14.78 6.19 -11.50
C THR A 384 -15.10 5.36 -12.73
N ALA A 385 -14.08 4.71 -13.29
CA ALA A 385 -14.22 3.69 -14.32
C ALA A 385 -13.53 2.39 -13.85
N SER A 386 -14.27 1.28 -13.81
CA SER A 386 -13.74 -0.04 -13.43
C SER A 386 -14.04 -1.07 -14.51
N ALA A 387 -13.14 -2.03 -14.73
CA ALA A 387 -13.36 -3.11 -15.69
C ALA A 387 -12.59 -4.38 -15.28
N TYR A 388 -13.02 -5.53 -15.82
CA TYR A 388 -12.34 -6.83 -15.68
C TYR A 388 -12.01 -7.38 -17.07
N GLU A 389 -10.78 -7.82 -17.29
CA GLU A 389 -10.32 -8.34 -18.58
C GLU A 389 -10.64 -7.40 -19.76
N ALA A 390 -10.62 -6.08 -19.50
CA ALA A 390 -10.95 -5.03 -20.45
C ALA A 390 -10.38 -3.67 -20.01
N SER A 391 -10.33 -2.68 -20.91
CA SER A 391 -9.85 -1.34 -20.55
C SER A 391 -10.89 -0.54 -19.77
N ALA A 392 -10.43 0.25 -18.80
CA ALA A 392 -11.24 1.22 -18.06
C ALA A 392 -10.75 2.65 -18.39
N THR A 393 -11.67 3.56 -18.71
CA THR A 393 -11.33 4.96 -19.01
C THR A 393 -12.18 5.96 -18.22
N GLY A 394 -11.55 6.84 -17.44
CA GLY A 394 -12.27 7.89 -16.70
C GLY A 394 -12.90 8.91 -17.65
N VAL A 395 -12.07 9.66 -18.37
CA VAL A 395 -12.52 10.67 -19.34
C VAL A 395 -11.93 10.38 -20.72
N ASN A 396 -12.79 10.22 -21.72
CA ASN A 396 -12.40 9.94 -23.10
C ASN A 396 -12.86 11.07 -24.03
N LEU A 397 -11.91 11.85 -24.56
CA LEU A 397 -12.16 12.86 -25.58
C LEU A 397 -11.93 12.25 -26.95
N LYS A 398 -13.00 11.94 -27.68
CA LYS A 398 -12.92 11.31 -29.00
C LYS A 398 -12.55 12.31 -30.10
N ALA A 399 -12.21 11.78 -31.28
CA ALA A 399 -12.01 12.57 -32.49
C ALA A 399 -13.20 13.52 -32.73
N GLY A 400 -12.92 14.80 -32.98
CA GLY A 400 -13.94 15.84 -33.16
C GLY A 400 -14.40 16.53 -31.86
N ALA A 401 -13.97 16.06 -30.68
CA ALA A 401 -14.17 16.80 -29.42
C ALA A 401 -13.30 18.06 -29.41
N VAL A 402 -13.90 19.22 -29.13
CA VAL A 402 -13.22 20.51 -28.95
C VAL A 402 -13.47 20.95 -27.52
N VAL A 403 -12.49 20.71 -26.67
CA VAL A 403 -12.53 20.98 -25.22
C VAL A 403 -11.28 21.79 -24.90
N PRO A 404 -11.32 23.13 -24.96
CA PRO A 404 -10.13 23.97 -24.85
C PRO A 404 -9.33 23.74 -23.57
N THR A 405 -10.03 23.51 -22.46
CA THR A 405 -9.45 23.21 -21.14
C THR A 405 -10.16 22.03 -20.48
N VAL A 406 -9.40 21.09 -19.95
CA VAL A 406 -9.91 20.11 -18.97
C VAL A 406 -9.36 20.50 -17.60
N TYR A 407 -10.25 20.79 -16.67
CA TYR A 407 -9.89 21.19 -15.31
C TYR A 407 -10.44 20.18 -14.31
N ASN A 408 -9.56 19.33 -13.77
CA ASN A 408 -9.91 18.41 -12.69
C ASN A 408 -9.72 19.09 -11.32
N GLN A 409 -10.79 19.14 -10.54
CA GLN A 409 -10.79 19.52 -9.12
C GLN A 409 -11.20 18.36 -8.21
N GLY A 410 -11.88 17.35 -8.77
CA GLY A 410 -12.30 16.15 -8.05
C GLY A 410 -11.30 15.00 -8.17
N SER A 411 -11.81 13.77 -8.05
CA SER A 411 -11.00 12.56 -8.19
C SER A 411 -11.38 11.80 -9.46
N ILE A 412 -10.41 11.45 -10.30
CA ILE A 412 -10.60 10.57 -11.47
C ILE A 412 -9.87 9.26 -11.19
N THR A 413 -10.62 8.17 -11.04
CA THR A 413 -10.08 6.84 -10.79
C THR A 413 -10.41 5.91 -11.94
N SER A 414 -9.40 5.28 -12.53
CA SER A 414 -9.55 4.24 -13.55
C SER A 414 -8.78 3.01 -13.12
N PHE A 415 -9.47 1.89 -13.00
CA PHE A 415 -8.86 0.64 -12.54
C PHE A 415 -9.32 -0.53 -13.40
N THR A 416 -8.39 -1.38 -13.79
CA THR A 416 -8.72 -2.67 -14.41
C THR A 416 -7.96 -3.80 -13.75
N VAL A 417 -8.60 -4.96 -13.65
CA VAL A 417 -7.97 -6.23 -13.25
C VAL A 417 -7.94 -7.14 -14.47
N SER A 418 -6.76 -7.55 -14.91
CA SER A 418 -6.62 -8.41 -16.07
C SER A 418 -5.25 -9.08 -16.19
N GLU A 419 -5.26 -10.32 -16.66
CA GLU A 419 -4.07 -11.07 -17.09
C GLU A 419 -3.64 -10.73 -18.55
N GLY A 420 -4.43 -9.91 -19.23
CA GLY A 420 -4.28 -9.45 -20.62
C GLY A 420 -3.67 -8.05 -20.77
N ASP A 421 -3.45 -7.64 -22.01
CA ASP A 421 -2.95 -6.30 -22.36
C ASP A 421 -4.12 -5.31 -22.46
N PHE A 422 -4.67 -4.94 -21.31
CA PHE A 422 -5.74 -3.95 -21.21
C PHE A 422 -5.34 -2.78 -20.32
N ASP A 423 -5.48 -1.57 -20.86
CA ASP A 423 -5.04 -0.39 -20.15
C ASP A 423 -6.09 0.20 -19.20
N ALA A 424 -5.63 0.80 -18.11
CA ALA A 424 -6.38 1.78 -17.33
C ALA A 424 -5.97 3.20 -17.76
N ARG A 425 -6.95 4.06 -18.07
CA ARG A 425 -6.71 5.42 -18.57
C ARG A 425 -7.52 6.45 -17.77
N GLY A 426 -6.87 7.29 -16.97
CA GLY A 426 -7.56 8.36 -16.24
C GLY A 426 -8.21 9.35 -17.21
N ILE A 427 -7.40 10.01 -18.03
CA ILE A 427 -7.83 10.88 -19.13
C ILE A 427 -7.16 10.44 -20.43
N ALA A 428 -7.95 10.16 -21.45
CA ALA A 428 -7.50 9.85 -22.80
C ALA A 428 -7.98 10.92 -23.78
N ILE A 429 -7.03 11.64 -24.38
CA ILE A 429 -7.30 12.63 -25.44
C ILE A 429 -6.97 11.95 -26.76
N GLN A 430 -8.00 11.52 -27.50
CA GLN A 430 -7.81 10.73 -28.72
C GLN A 430 -7.25 11.59 -29.86
N ALA A 431 -6.62 10.92 -30.83
CA ALA A 431 -6.22 11.57 -32.07
C ALA A 431 -7.43 12.25 -32.74
N GLY A 432 -7.26 13.50 -33.16
CA GLY A 432 -8.33 14.33 -33.75
C GLY A 432 -9.25 15.02 -32.73
N ALA A 433 -9.05 14.84 -31.43
CA ALA A 433 -9.59 15.75 -30.40
C ALA A 433 -8.73 17.02 -30.32
N SER A 434 -9.29 18.12 -29.81
CA SER A 434 -8.60 19.40 -29.61
C SER A 434 -8.73 19.84 -28.16
N THR A 435 -7.60 19.80 -27.45
CA THR A 435 -7.42 20.26 -26.07
C THR A 435 -6.03 20.85 -25.96
N THR A 436 -5.93 22.06 -25.40
CA THR A 436 -4.66 22.81 -25.37
C THR A 436 -4.15 23.05 -23.96
N SER A 437 -5.06 23.08 -22.97
CA SER A 437 -4.77 23.28 -21.57
C SER A 437 -5.35 22.16 -20.71
N PHE A 438 -4.57 21.69 -19.75
CA PHE A 438 -5.01 20.76 -18.73
C PHE A 438 -4.60 21.28 -17.34
N ARG A 439 -5.53 21.26 -16.39
CA ARG A 439 -5.28 21.64 -14.99
C ARG A 439 -5.77 20.53 -14.07
N ASN A 440 -4.94 20.14 -13.12
CA ASN A 440 -5.28 19.19 -12.07
C ASN A 440 -5.03 19.84 -10.71
N ASP A 441 -6.10 20.13 -9.97
CA ASP A 441 -6.04 20.52 -8.56
C ASP A 441 -6.55 19.38 -7.65
N GLY A 442 -7.08 18.30 -8.23
CA GLY A 442 -7.56 17.12 -7.51
C GLY A 442 -6.65 15.91 -7.67
N ALA A 443 -7.24 14.71 -7.69
CA ALA A 443 -6.52 13.45 -7.84
C ALA A 443 -6.84 12.74 -9.16
N ILE A 444 -5.83 12.15 -9.80
CA ILE A 444 -5.98 11.25 -10.94
C ILE A 444 -5.21 9.97 -10.64
N THR A 445 -5.91 8.85 -10.59
CA THR A 445 -5.33 7.53 -10.35
C THR A 445 -5.70 6.59 -11.49
N ALA A 446 -4.68 6.05 -12.16
CA ALA A 446 -4.82 4.96 -13.11
C ALA A 446 -4.06 3.73 -12.58
N SER A 447 -4.74 2.60 -12.43
CA SER A 447 -4.12 1.39 -11.90
C SER A 447 -4.51 0.15 -12.69
N VAL A 448 -3.55 -0.75 -12.86
CA VAL A 448 -3.75 -2.09 -13.43
C VAL A 448 -3.39 -3.12 -12.37
N GLY A 449 -4.32 -4.01 -12.04
CA GLY A 449 -4.03 -5.27 -11.36
C GLY A 449 -3.75 -6.36 -12.41
N GLY A 450 -2.48 -6.72 -12.58
CA GLY A 450 -1.96 -7.62 -13.60
C GLY A 450 -0.65 -7.13 -14.22
N GLU A 451 0.01 -7.95 -15.02
CA GLU A 451 1.41 -7.72 -15.43
C GLU A 451 1.56 -7.08 -16.81
N LYS A 452 0.55 -7.10 -17.68
CA LYS A 452 0.70 -6.73 -19.12
C LYS A 452 0.13 -5.37 -19.47
N GLY A 453 -1.05 -5.04 -18.93
CA GLY A 453 -1.74 -3.78 -19.20
C GLY A 453 -0.96 -2.56 -18.73
N ASN A 454 -1.16 -1.41 -19.40
CA ASN A 454 -0.52 -0.16 -19.01
C ASN A 454 -1.48 0.73 -18.20
N ALA A 455 -0.92 1.46 -17.24
CA ALA A 455 -1.64 2.50 -16.52
C ALA A 455 -1.22 3.87 -17.05
N TYR A 456 -2.17 4.63 -17.60
CA TYR A 456 -1.98 6.00 -18.07
C TYR A 456 -2.85 6.95 -17.24
N ALA A 457 -2.28 7.80 -16.40
CA ALA A 457 -3.09 8.80 -15.71
C ALA A 457 -3.60 9.86 -16.70
N VAL A 458 -2.72 10.39 -17.56
CA VAL A 458 -3.07 11.23 -18.71
C VAL A 458 -2.31 10.78 -19.95
N ILE A 459 -3.04 10.49 -21.04
CA ILE A 459 -2.46 10.17 -22.34
C ILE A 459 -3.02 11.09 -23.42
N ASP A 460 -2.12 11.78 -24.13
CA ASP A 460 -2.45 12.65 -25.25
C ASP A 460 -2.07 12.00 -26.59
N TYR A 461 -3.06 11.39 -27.24
CA TYR A 461 -2.93 10.92 -28.61
C TYR A 461 -3.08 12.03 -29.65
N SER A 462 -3.64 13.19 -29.28
CA SER A 462 -3.80 14.34 -30.18
C SER A 462 -2.47 15.07 -30.42
N GLY A 463 -1.59 15.11 -29.41
CA GLY A 463 -0.32 15.85 -29.45
C GLY A 463 -0.51 17.37 -29.44
N LEU A 464 -1.66 17.85 -28.96
CA LEU A 464 -2.06 19.26 -28.99
C LEU A 464 -2.04 19.95 -27.62
N LEU A 465 -1.83 19.22 -26.52
CA LEU A 465 -1.61 19.85 -25.22
C LEU A 465 -0.37 20.75 -25.27
N THR A 466 -0.47 21.94 -24.67
CA THR A 466 0.64 22.92 -24.61
C THR A 466 0.89 23.44 -23.20
N SER A 467 -0.14 23.47 -22.35
CA SER A 467 -0.06 23.94 -20.97
C SER A 467 -0.66 22.91 -20.03
N ILE A 468 0.12 22.44 -19.06
CA ILE A 468 -0.33 21.56 -17.99
C ILE A 468 0.06 22.17 -16.64
N GLN A 469 -0.92 22.32 -15.76
CA GLN A 469 -0.72 22.66 -14.35
C GLN A 469 -1.14 21.48 -13.48
N ASN A 470 -0.21 20.94 -12.70
CA ASN A 470 -0.49 19.93 -11.69
C ASN A 470 -0.28 20.53 -10.30
N ASN A 471 -1.37 20.73 -9.59
CA ASN A 471 -1.41 21.19 -8.22
C ASN A 471 -1.92 20.12 -7.25
N GLY A 472 -2.26 18.94 -7.76
CA GLY A 472 -2.72 17.81 -6.96
C GLY A 472 -1.92 16.54 -7.23
N LYS A 473 -2.59 15.39 -7.14
CA LYS A 473 -1.95 14.07 -7.17
C LYS A 473 -2.23 13.35 -8.49
N VAL A 474 -1.20 12.85 -9.15
CA VAL A 474 -1.28 12.08 -10.39
C VAL A 474 -0.52 10.77 -10.21
N THR A 475 -1.23 9.65 -10.19
CA THR A 475 -0.66 8.34 -9.91
C THR A 475 -0.99 7.37 -11.02
N ALA A 476 0.04 6.75 -11.58
CA ALA A 476 -0.07 5.57 -12.42
C ALA A 476 0.63 4.39 -11.74
N SER A 477 -0.01 3.22 -11.68
CA SER A 477 0.58 2.02 -11.11
C SER A 477 0.18 0.75 -11.84
N VAL A 478 1.11 -0.21 -11.89
CA VAL A 478 0.87 -1.57 -12.39
C VAL A 478 1.33 -2.50 -11.27
N VAL A 479 0.40 -3.28 -10.74
CA VAL A 479 0.64 -4.17 -9.61
C VAL A 479 0.37 -5.59 -10.11
N ALA A 480 1.39 -6.44 -10.03
CA ALA A 480 1.25 -7.85 -10.39
C ALA A 480 0.16 -8.53 -9.55
N THR A 481 -0.57 -9.45 -10.16
CA THR A 481 -1.57 -10.29 -9.50
C THR A 481 -1.05 -11.72 -9.41
N ASP A 482 -1.19 -12.37 -8.27
CA ASP A 482 -0.85 -13.80 -8.14
C ASP A 482 -1.79 -14.60 -9.05
N ASN A 483 -1.22 -15.28 -10.05
CA ASN A 483 -1.96 -16.12 -10.99
C ASN A 483 -2.39 -17.48 -10.36
N ASN A 484 -2.18 -17.64 -9.04
CA ASN A 484 -2.44 -18.83 -8.22
C ASN A 484 -1.71 -20.09 -8.72
N ASP A 485 -0.59 -19.95 -9.46
CA ASP A 485 0.27 -21.07 -9.83
C ASP A 485 1.20 -21.52 -8.69
N GLY A 486 1.17 -20.79 -7.57
CA GLY A 486 1.94 -21.08 -6.36
C GLY A 486 3.42 -20.69 -6.47
N ASN A 487 3.80 -19.90 -7.48
CA ASN A 487 5.16 -19.45 -7.71
C ASN A 487 5.22 -17.93 -7.94
N SER A 488 5.23 -17.18 -6.84
CA SER A 488 5.35 -15.71 -6.77
C SER A 488 6.66 -15.10 -7.31
N SER A 489 7.48 -15.87 -8.04
CA SER A 489 8.73 -15.43 -8.64
C SER A 489 8.66 -15.27 -10.16
N ASN A 490 7.50 -15.50 -10.77
CA ASN A 490 7.31 -15.47 -12.23
C ASN A 490 6.47 -14.27 -12.72
N GLU A 491 5.94 -13.47 -11.82
CA GLU A 491 5.05 -12.34 -12.06
C GLU A 491 5.87 -11.09 -12.43
N VAL A 492 6.45 -11.10 -13.63
CA VAL A 492 7.22 -9.97 -14.15
C VAL A 492 6.27 -8.95 -14.76
N VAL A 493 6.14 -7.79 -14.13
CA VAL A 493 5.43 -6.63 -14.68
C VAL A 493 6.11 -6.17 -15.97
N THR A 494 5.39 -6.29 -17.09
CA THR A 494 5.76 -5.83 -18.44
C THR A 494 4.99 -4.58 -18.87
N GLY A 495 3.83 -4.36 -18.28
CA GLY A 495 3.03 -3.15 -18.39
C GLY A 495 3.75 -1.92 -17.85
N LYS A 496 3.33 -0.75 -18.32
CA LYS A 496 3.99 0.53 -17.98
C LYS A 496 3.06 1.40 -17.14
N ALA A 497 3.59 1.95 -16.06
CA ALA A 497 2.98 3.03 -15.30
C ALA A 497 3.46 4.39 -15.82
N VAL A 498 2.57 5.17 -16.43
CA VAL A 498 2.87 6.47 -17.05
C VAL A 498 1.89 7.53 -16.55
N ALA A 499 2.38 8.50 -15.79
CA ALA A 499 1.57 9.59 -15.29
C ALA A 499 1.14 10.52 -16.43
N PHE A 500 2.10 10.90 -17.29
CA PHE A 500 1.86 11.74 -18.46
C PHE A 500 2.53 11.15 -19.69
N ASP A 501 1.75 10.67 -20.65
CA ASP A 501 2.23 10.34 -22.00
C ASP A 501 1.91 11.47 -22.97
N LEU A 502 2.89 12.34 -23.18
CA LEU A 502 2.87 13.51 -24.07
C LEU A 502 3.78 13.30 -25.29
N SER A 503 4.27 12.07 -25.49
CA SER A 503 5.29 11.72 -26.48
C SER A 503 4.91 12.05 -27.93
N ARG A 504 3.63 12.30 -28.19
CA ARG A 504 3.08 12.62 -29.51
C ARG A 504 3.05 14.12 -29.83
N ASN A 505 3.35 15.00 -28.87
CA ASN A 505 3.58 16.42 -29.17
C ASN A 505 4.93 16.60 -29.87
N THR A 506 4.90 16.89 -31.17
CA THR A 506 6.13 16.95 -32.00
C THR A 506 6.51 18.36 -32.47
N THR A 507 5.63 19.35 -32.31
CA THR A 507 5.81 20.68 -32.92
C THR A 507 5.52 21.85 -31.98
N GLY A 508 4.60 21.70 -31.02
CA GLY A 508 4.20 22.79 -30.12
C GLY A 508 5.04 22.90 -28.84
N GLY A 509 5.57 21.77 -28.36
CA GLY A 509 6.12 21.65 -27.00
C GLY A 509 5.02 21.70 -25.94
N VAL A 510 5.29 21.14 -24.76
CA VAL A 510 4.41 21.17 -23.60
C VAL A 510 5.11 21.84 -22.44
N THR A 511 4.44 22.80 -21.80
CA THR A 511 4.85 23.32 -20.50
C THR A 511 4.06 22.61 -19.40
N LEU A 512 4.72 21.72 -18.65
CA LEU A 512 4.19 21.09 -17.44
C LEU A 512 4.77 21.80 -16.21
N VAL A 513 3.89 22.33 -15.35
CA VAL A 513 4.25 22.94 -14.07
C VAL A 513 3.59 22.16 -12.96
N GLN A 514 4.39 21.64 -12.03
CA GLN A 514 3.92 21.13 -10.75
C GLN A 514 4.17 22.20 -9.67
N ASN A 515 3.11 22.57 -8.93
CA ASN A 515 3.17 23.61 -7.92
C ASN A 515 2.25 23.28 -6.74
N GLY A 516 2.63 23.65 -5.52
CA GLY A 516 1.76 23.51 -4.35
C GLY A 516 0.67 24.59 -4.36
N LEU A 517 -0.50 24.26 -3.85
CA LEU A 517 -1.52 25.24 -3.50
C LEU A 517 -1.40 25.51 -2.01
N ASN A 518 -1.08 26.74 -1.63
CA ASN A 518 -1.37 27.18 -0.28
C ASN A 518 -2.84 27.62 -0.30
N ASP A 519 -3.72 26.85 0.32
CA ASP A 519 -5.16 27.12 0.34
C ASP A 519 -5.58 28.15 1.41
N GLY A 520 -4.62 28.59 2.23
CA GLY A 520 -4.78 29.57 3.29
C GLY A 520 -5.56 29.06 4.50
N ASP A 521 -5.78 27.75 4.60
CA ASP A 521 -6.35 27.09 5.77
C ASP A 521 -5.30 26.76 6.85
N ASP A 522 -4.03 27.00 6.52
CA ASP A 522 -2.84 26.77 7.34
C ASP A 522 -2.94 27.38 8.75
N GLY A 523 -3.46 26.57 9.69
CA GLY A 523 -3.72 26.97 11.08
C GLY A 523 -5.02 27.73 11.33
N ALA A 524 -5.99 27.69 10.41
CA ALA A 524 -7.31 28.30 10.56
C ALA A 524 -8.14 27.68 11.70
N ASP A 525 -7.90 26.40 12.03
CA ASP A 525 -8.49 25.70 13.18
C ASP A 525 -7.63 25.78 14.46
N GLY A 526 -6.47 26.44 14.38
CA GLY A 526 -5.49 26.55 15.46
C GLY A 526 -4.59 25.32 15.66
N VAL A 527 -4.65 24.32 14.77
CA VAL A 527 -3.72 23.19 14.67
C VAL A 527 -2.71 23.51 13.58
N ALA A 528 -1.42 23.34 13.87
CA ALA A 528 -0.40 23.49 12.82
C ALA A 528 -0.40 22.24 11.94
N ASP A 529 -0.65 22.42 10.65
CA ASP A 529 -0.55 21.33 9.70
C ASP A 529 0.92 20.91 9.51
N PRO A 530 1.22 19.62 9.43
CA PRO A 530 2.59 19.17 9.23
C PRO A 530 3.12 19.66 7.88
N ASP A 531 4.20 20.45 7.91
CA ASP A 531 5.06 20.79 6.78
C ASP A 531 6.44 20.18 7.09
N THR A 532 6.77 19.05 6.43
CA THR A 532 7.97 18.28 6.77
C THR A 532 9.25 18.95 6.26
N ASP A 533 9.17 19.66 5.14
CA ASP A 533 10.34 20.21 4.45
C ASP A 533 10.49 21.73 4.62
N GLY A 534 9.49 22.38 5.23
CA GLY A 534 9.49 23.79 5.60
C GLY A 534 9.43 24.72 4.39
N ASP A 535 8.79 24.30 3.30
CA ASP A 535 8.70 25.08 2.08
C ASP A 535 7.51 26.06 2.02
N GLY A 536 6.60 25.98 3.01
CA GLY A 536 5.46 26.87 3.17
C GLY A 536 4.16 26.36 2.53
N VAL A 537 4.15 25.10 2.06
CA VAL A 537 2.96 24.33 1.72
C VAL A 537 2.91 23.13 2.67
N ASP A 538 1.75 22.80 3.21
CA ASP A 538 1.63 21.65 4.11
C ASP A 538 1.74 20.32 3.32
N ASN A 539 2.06 19.21 3.99
CA ASN A 539 2.25 17.93 3.29
C ASN A 539 0.94 17.40 2.66
N ALA A 540 -0.24 17.90 3.07
CA ALA A 540 -1.52 17.46 2.53
C ALA A 540 -1.77 18.05 1.13
N ASP A 541 -1.37 19.31 0.94
CA ASP A 541 -1.52 20.11 -0.27
C ASP A 541 -0.31 20.02 -1.23
N GLU A 542 0.73 19.29 -0.83
CA GLU A 542 1.83 18.97 -1.73
C GLU A 542 1.36 18.10 -2.92
N PRO A 543 1.66 18.52 -4.16
CA PRO A 543 1.34 17.75 -5.35
C PRO A 543 2.29 16.56 -5.48
N SER A 544 1.84 15.53 -6.18
CA SER A 544 2.71 14.41 -6.53
C SER A 544 2.45 13.87 -7.93
N ILE A 545 3.52 13.44 -8.59
CA ILE A 545 3.48 12.64 -9.82
C ILE A 545 4.16 11.31 -9.54
N ILE A 546 3.42 10.21 -9.63
CA ILE A 546 3.94 8.85 -9.51
C ILE A 546 3.72 8.13 -10.85
N GLY A 547 4.80 7.63 -11.44
CA GLY A 547 4.82 7.03 -12.77
C GLY A 547 5.60 7.88 -13.77
N ALA A 548 5.88 7.31 -14.95
CA ALA A 548 6.75 7.96 -15.94
C ALA A 548 6.12 9.23 -16.54
N VAL A 549 6.95 10.23 -16.86
CA VAL A 549 6.60 11.43 -17.61
C VAL A 549 7.33 11.40 -18.95
N ARG A 550 6.59 11.33 -20.05
CA ARG A 550 7.15 11.20 -21.41
C ARG A 550 6.77 12.40 -22.25
N PHE A 551 7.75 13.22 -22.58
CA PHE A 551 7.62 14.33 -23.51
C PHE A 551 7.91 13.90 -24.94
N GLY A 552 7.46 14.71 -25.90
CA GLY A 552 7.61 14.44 -27.33
C GLY A 552 8.82 15.16 -27.93
N ALA A 553 8.78 15.39 -29.24
CA ALA A 553 9.88 16.07 -29.96
C ALA A 553 9.74 17.61 -29.99
N GLY A 554 8.67 18.16 -29.43
CA GLY A 554 8.49 19.61 -29.24
C GLY A 554 9.49 20.18 -28.21
N GLY A 555 9.60 21.51 -28.13
CA GLY A 555 10.43 22.16 -27.09
C GLY A 555 9.70 22.16 -25.75
N ASP A 556 9.96 21.16 -24.92
CA ASP A 556 9.19 20.89 -23.71
C ASP A 556 9.78 21.57 -22.48
N THR A 557 8.93 22.02 -21.55
CA THR A 557 9.34 22.62 -20.28
C THR A 557 8.69 21.87 -19.13
N PHE A 558 9.48 21.30 -18.23
CA PHE A 558 8.99 20.71 -16.98
C PHE A 558 9.54 21.48 -15.78
N ARG A 559 8.65 22.03 -14.96
CA ARG A 559 9.01 22.76 -13.74
C ARG A 559 8.36 22.07 -12.55
N VAL A 560 9.17 21.52 -11.67
CA VAL A 560 8.74 20.97 -10.38
C VAL A 560 9.09 22.02 -9.33
N LEU A 561 8.07 22.67 -8.78
CA LEU A 561 8.24 23.82 -7.89
C LEU A 561 7.84 23.53 -6.45
N ASN A 562 7.27 22.35 -6.18
CA ASN A 562 6.84 21.87 -4.86
C ASN A 562 6.49 20.36 -4.96
N GLY A 563 6.43 19.65 -3.84
CA GLY A 563 6.03 18.24 -3.77
C GLY A 563 7.00 17.29 -4.47
N SER A 564 6.49 16.15 -4.96
CA SER A 564 7.35 15.05 -5.46
C SER A 564 7.04 14.55 -6.88
N VAL A 565 8.07 14.07 -7.57
CA VAL A 565 7.98 13.33 -8.85
C VAL A 565 8.77 12.04 -8.73
N LEU A 566 8.08 10.91 -8.67
CA LEU A 566 8.63 9.57 -8.54
C LEU A 566 8.34 8.77 -9.81
N GLY A 567 9.31 8.77 -10.74
CA GLY A 567 9.16 8.11 -12.03
C GLY A 567 10.15 8.61 -13.07
N ASP A 568 10.34 7.81 -14.11
CA ASP A 568 11.26 8.13 -15.20
C ASP A 568 10.78 9.34 -16.02
N ILE A 569 11.68 10.27 -16.31
CA ILE A 569 11.42 11.45 -17.12
C ILE A 569 12.18 11.32 -18.43
N SER A 570 11.44 11.36 -19.54
CA SER A 570 12.00 11.27 -20.89
C SER A 570 11.66 12.52 -21.69
N PHE A 571 12.68 13.26 -22.08
CA PHE A 571 12.60 14.37 -23.03
C PHE A 571 12.93 13.89 -24.45
N GLY A 572 12.16 14.31 -25.46
CA GLY A 572 12.39 13.88 -26.84
C GLY A 572 13.48 14.71 -27.54
N ASP A 573 13.27 15.05 -28.82
CA ASP A 573 14.28 15.68 -29.67
C ASP A 573 14.28 17.22 -29.64
N GLY A 574 13.40 17.84 -28.85
CA GLY A 574 13.23 19.28 -28.80
C GLY A 574 14.32 20.05 -28.06
N ALA A 575 14.10 21.36 -27.95
CA ALA A 575 14.87 22.25 -27.09
C ALA A 575 14.15 22.38 -25.74
N ASP A 576 14.55 21.52 -24.80
CA ASP A 576 13.80 21.28 -23.57
C ASP A 576 14.39 22.03 -22.38
N THR A 577 13.56 22.26 -21.37
CA THR A 577 13.93 22.89 -20.10
C THR A 577 13.40 22.06 -18.93
N PHE A 578 14.26 21.76 -17.97
CA PHE A 578 13.90 21.05 -16.75
C PHE A 578 14.33 21.86 -15.52
N VAL A 579 13.38 22.16 -14.64
CA VAL A 579 13.58 22.94 -13.42
C VAL A 579 13.08 22.16 -12.21
N VAL A 580 13.92 22.05 -11.18
CA VAL A 580 13.58 21.51 -9.86
C VAL A 580 13.87 22.58 -8.82
N ASP A 581 12.84 23.05 -8.13
CA ASP A 581 12.92 24.18 -7.19
C ASP A 581 11.86 24.05 -6.06
N GLY A 582 11.87 25.00 -5.12
CA GLY A 582 10.84 25.15 -4.08
C GLY A 582 10.60 23.91 -3.23
N GLY A 583 11.63 23.37 -2.59
CA GLY A 583 11.55 22.17 -1.74
C GLY A 583 11.52 20.84 -2.49
N SER A 584 11.06 20.85 -3.74
CA SER A 584 10.63 19.63 -4.44
C SER A 584 11.67 18.51 -4.58
N LEU A 585 11.15 17.28 -4.63
CA LEU A 585 11.91 16.04 -4.84
C LEU A 585 11.58 15.42 -6.21
N VAL A 586 12.60 15.16 -7.03
CA VAL A 586 12.49 14.33 -8.23
C VAL A 586 13.38 13.11 -8.11
N LEU A 587 12.83 11.92 -8.32
CA LEU A 587 13.59 10.66 -8.34
C LEU A 587 13.12 9.77 -9.49
N GLY A 588 14.05 9.45 -10.40
CA GLY A 588 13.77 8.58 -11.55
C GLY A 588 14.89 8.57 -12.58
N ALA A 589 14.76 7.78 -13.64
CA ALA A 589 15.71 7.85 -14.74
C ALA A 589 15.47 9.16 -15.50
N LEU A 590 16.55 9.82 -15.90
CA LEU A 590 16.48 11.00 -16.77
C LEU A 590 17.07 10.64 -18.13
N THR A 591 16.25 10.77 -19.17
CA THR A 591 16.67 10.52 -20.55
C THR A 591 16.35 11.71 -21.44
N LYS A 592 17.18 11.86 -22.48
CA LYS A 592 17.09 12.94 -23.45
C LYS A 592 17.35 12.38 -24.84
N GLY A 593 16.48 12.71 -25.80
CA GLY A 593 16.68 12.46 -27.22
C GLY A 593 17.83 13.28 -27.83
N SER A 594 17.84 13.43 -29.14
CA SER A 594 18.93 14.06 -29.90
C SER A 594 19.02 15.60 -29.80
N GLY A 595 18.02 16.24 -29.17
CA GLY A 595 17.95 17.70 -29.00
C GLY A 595 18.80 18.27 -27.85
N THR A 596 18.42 19.44 -27.35
CA THR A 596 19.11 20.12 -26.23
C THR A 596 18.25 20.13 -24.98
N LEU A 597 18.85 20.02 -23.79
CA LEU A 597 18.15 20.13 -22.50
C LEU A 597 18.85 21.16 -21.61
N ASP A 598 18.16 22.19 -21.14
CA ASP A 598 18.64 23.06 -20.06
C ASP A 598 18.15 22.53 -18.71
N VAL A 599 19.04 22.38 -17.73
CA VAL A 599 18.70 21.88 -16.39
C VAL A 599 19.00 22.94 -15.34
N THR A 600 18.01 23.27 -14.51
CA THR A 600 18.15 24.16 -13.35
C THR A 600 17.70 23.44 -12.09
N VAL A 601 18.57 23.38 -11.08
CA VAL A 601 18.24 22.90 -9.73
C VAL A 601 18.40 24.07 -8.77
N GLY A 602 17.27 24.62 -8.32
CA GLY A 602 17.15 25.72 -7.36
C GLY A 602 17.24 25.22 -5.92
N LYS A 603 16.24 25.52 -5.09
CA LYS A 603 16.07 24.91 -3.76
C LYS A 603 15.32 23.58 -3.92
N GLY A 604 15.95 22.54 -4.45
CA GLY A 604 15.30 21.25 -4.68
C GLY A 604 16.26 20.06 -4.78
N SER A 605 15.71 18.86 -4.82
CA SER A 605 16.45 17.59 -4.82
C SER A 605 16.20 16.78 -6.09
N LEU A 606 17.25 16.52 -6.87
CA LEU A 606 17.21 15.72 -8.10
C LEU A 606 18.02 14.43 -7.96
N GLY A 607 17.33 13.29 -7.88
CA GLY A 607 17.92 11.95 -7.91
C GLY A 607 17.80 11.31 -9.29
N ILE A 608 18.95 11.09 -9.94
CA ILE A 608 19.02 10.47 -11.26
C ILE A 608 19.33 8.98 -11.10
N SER A 609 18.35 8.14 -11.45
CA SER A 609 18.39 6.72 -11.11
C SER A 609 19.18 5.86 -12.11
N ASN A 610 19.34 6.32 -13.35
CA ASN A 610 20.05 5.62 -14.43
C ASN A 610 21.54 5.98 -14.49
N ALA A 611 22.38 4.97 -14.68
CA ALA A 611 23.83 5.13 -14.85
C ALA A 611 24.19 5.36 -16.34
N ALA A 612 23.88 6.55 -16.87
CA ALA A 612 24.10 6.89 -18.28
C ALA A 612 24.57 8.35 -18.49
N ASP A 613 25.11 8.61 -19.68
CA ASP A 613 25.39 9.97 -20.14
C ASP A 613 24.07 10.69 -20.51
N ILE A 614 23.91 11.91 -20.02
CA ILE A 614 22.78 12.78 -20.32
C ILE A 614 23.31 14.07 -20.93
N ASN A 615 22.94 14.33 -22.18
CA ASN A 615 23.37 15.52 -22.89
C ASN A 615 22.56 16.73 -22.44
N VAL A 616 23.27 17.75 -21.94
CA VAL A 616 22.72 18.99 -21.40
C VAL A 616 23.32 20.17 -22.17
N ARG A 617 22.56 21.23 -22.38
CA ARG A 617 23.04 22.48 -22.98
C ARG A 617 23.57 23.41 -21.91
N ASN A 618 22.76 23.80 -20.93
CA ASN A 618 23.22 24.54 -19.76
C ASN A 618 22.80 23.86 -18.46
N LEU A 619 23.65 23.98 -17.44
CA LEU A 619 23.41 23.47 -16.10
C LEU A 619 23.58 24.59 -15.07
N SER A 620 22.55 24.82 -14.25
CA SER A 620 22.59 25.76 -13.13
C SER A 620 22.17 25.05 -11.84
N VAL A 621 23.04 25.09 -10.82
CA VAL A 621 22.86 24.38 -9.55
C VAL A 621 23.04 25.38 -8.40
N ALA A 622 21.97 25.69 -7.68
CA ALA A 622 21.91 26.73 -6.64
C ALA A 622 22.49 26.26 -5.30
N SER A 623 22.64 27.18 -4.33
CA SER A 623 23.33 26.89 -3.05
C SER A 623 22.64 25.84 -2.18
N ASP A 624 21.31 25.75 -2.25
CA ASP A 624 20.51 24.82 -1.43
C ASP A 624 20.04 23.60 -2.23
N SER A 625 20.65 23.36 -3.40
CA SER A 625 20.30 22.24 -4.28
C SER A 625 20.98 20.94 -3.85
N LYS A 626 20.30 19.82 -4.14
CA LYS A 626 20.82 18.46 -3.96
C LYS A 626 20.72 17.69 -5.27
N ILE A 627 21.82 17.07 -5.71
CA ILE A 627 21.80 16.18 -6.88
C ILE A 627 22.42 14.82 -6.52
N LEU A 628 21.66 13.75 -6.64
CA LEU A 628 22.10 12.37 -6.39
C LEU A 628 22.36 11.66 -7.73
N PHE A 629 23.61 11.27 -7.97
CA PHE A 629 24.02 10.50 -9.16
C PHE A 629 24.00 9.00 -8.87
N THR A 630 23.84 8.16 -9.90
CA THR A 630 23.92 6.71 -9.78
C THR A 630 25.17 6.16 -10.48
N ALA A 631 25.87 5.21 -9.86
CA ALA A 631 26.93 4.45 -10.49
C ALA A 631 26.73 2.94 -10.35
N ASP A 632 27.10 2.21 -11.39
CA ASP A 632 27.22 0.76 -11.39
C ASP A 632 28.68 0.35 -11.66
N PRO A 633 29.48 0.18 -10.59
CA PRO A 633 30.89 -0.23 -10.71
C PRO A 633 31.11 -1.56 -11.47
N ASN A 634 30.19 -2.52 -11.36
CA ASN A 634 30.27 -3.81 -12.05
C ASN A 634 30.04 -3.64 -13.56
N ALA A 635 29.07 -2.82 -13.96
CA ALA A 635 28.83 -2.50 -15.37
C ALA A 635 29.85 -1.48 -15.94
N GLY A 636 30.58 -0.78 -15.08
CA GLY A 636 31.51 0.28 -15.47
C GLY A 636 30.80 1.55 -15.94
N THR A 637 29.56 1.76 -15.51
CA THR A 637 28.72 2.90 -15.93
C THR A 637 28.40 3.83 -14.75
N SER A 638 28.15 5.10 -15.05
CA SER A 638 27.70 6.09 -14.07
C SER A 638 26.89 7.17 -14.76
N THR A 639 26.02 7.83 -14.00
CA THR A 639 25.35 9.04 -14.46
C THR A 639 26.39 10.12 -14.71
N ARG A 640 26.32 10.76 -15.88
CA ARG A 640 27.15 11.92 -16.21
C ARG A 640 26.35 12.95 -16.99
N LEU A 641 26.29 14.18 -16.48
CA LEU A 641 25.76 15.32 -17.22
C LEU A 641 26.85 15.88 -18.13
N VAL A 642 26.65 15.70 -19.44
CA VAL A 642 27.56 16.19 -20.49
C VAL A 642 27.03 17.53 -20.98
N VAL A 643 27.59 18.62 -20.45
CA VAL A 643 27.14 20.00 -20.66
C VAL A 643 27.89 20.62 -21.83
N SER A 644 27.19 20.87 -22.93
CA SER A 644 27.77 21.50 -24.14
C SER A 644 28.04 23.00 -23.99
N GLY A 645 27.26 23.69 -23.15
CA GLY A 645 27.39 25.11 -22.81
C GLY A 645 28.03 25.36 -21.45
N ALA A 646 27.44 26.25 -20.65
CA ALA A 646 27.96 26.63 -19.34
C ALA A 646 27.35 25.75 -18.23
N ALA A 647 28.21 25.31 -17.30
CA ALA A 647 27.80 24.68 -16.05
C ALA A 647 28.21 25.57 -14.86
N THR A 648 27.24 25.97 -14.03
CA THR A 648 27.45 26.77 -12.83
C THR A 648 26.92 26.04 -11.61
N ILE A 649 27.78 25.85 -10.61
CA ILE A 649 27.44 25.22 -9.34
C ILE A 649 27.79 26.21 -8.23
N ALA A 650 26.77 26.69 -7.52
CA ALA A 650 26.92 27.67 -6.46
C ALA A 650 27.59 27.06 -5.22
N SER A 651 28.12 27.93 -4.36
CA SER A 651 28.64 27.50 -3.05
C SER A 651 27.48 27.02 -2.17
N GLY A 652 27.63 25.85 -1.56
CA GLY A 652 26.60 25.19 -0.73
C GLY A 652 25.98 23.96 -1.38
N ALA A 653 25.92 23.90 -2.71
CA ALA A 653 25.28 22.80 -3.44
C ALA A 653 25.84 21.44 -3.04
N GLU A 654 24.96 20.46 -2.84
CA GLU A 654 25.34 19.11 -2.41
C GLU A 654 25.19 18.09 -3.54
N LEU A 655 26.25 17.33 -3.80
CA LEU A 655 26.26 16.26 -4.80
C LEU A 655 26.40 14.92 -4.08
N GLY A 656 25.59 13.93 -4.45
CA GLY A 656 25.56 12.62 -3.82
C GLY A 656 25.88 11.50 -4.80
N LEU A 657 26.13 10.31 -4.28
CA LEU A 657 26.29 9.11 -5.08
C LEU A 657 25.54 7.92 -4.49
N ARG A 658 24.72 7.29 -5.32
CA ARG A 658 24.12 5.99 -5.11
C ARG A 658 24.91 4.93 -5.89
N LEU A 659 25.09 3.76 -5.29
CA LEU A 659 25.84 2.64 -5.89
C LEU A 659 24.90 1.46 -6.12
N ASN A 660 24.82 0.98 -7.37
CA ASN A 660 24.07 -0.23 -7.72
C ASN A 660 24.88 -1.52 -7.47
N SER A 661 26.21 -1.40 -7.35
CA SER A 661 27.08 -2.53 -7.08
C SER A 661 28.34 -2.11 -6.30
N LEU A 662 29.16 -3.08 -5.88
CA LEU A 662 30.31 -2.85 -5.00
C LEU A 662 31.48 -2.17 -5.73
N VAL A 663 32.08 -1.16 -5.09
CA VAL A 663 33.32 -0.51 -5.53
C VAL A 663 34.52 -1.30 -5.01
N LYS A 664 35.17 -2.08 -5.88
CA LYS A 664 36.26 -3.01 -5.50
C LYS A 664 37.63 -2.35 -5.30
N GLN A 665 37.84 -1.19 -5.91
CA GLN A 665 39.07 -0.38 -5.84
C GLN A 665 38.68 1.08 -5.74
N PRO A 666 39.53 1.97 -5.21
CA PRO A 666 39.26 3.41 -5.24
C PRO A 666 38.93 3.87 -6.67
N THR A 667 37.75 4.46 -6.85
CA THR A 667 37.22 4.82 -8.17
C THR A 667 36.77 6.28 -8.16
N SER A 668 37.01 6.96 -9.28
CA SER A 668 36.54 8.32 -9.51
C SER A 668 35.46 8.33 -10.59
N TYR A 669 34.29 8.86 -10.28
CA TYR A 669 33.19 9.02 -11.22
C TYR A 669 33.13 10.46 -11.70
N THR A 670 33.23 10.68 -13.02
CA THR A 670 32.99 12.00 -13.61
C THR A 670 31.49 12.21 -13.74
N VAL A 671 30.90 13.03 -12.88
CA VAL A 671 29.45 13.23 -12.81
C VAL A 671 28.97 14.44 -13.61
N ILE A 672 29.83 15.42 -13.83
CA ILE A 672 29.57 16.59 -14.67
C ILE A 672 30.80 16.83 -15.54
N SER A 673 30.61 17.04 -16.83
CA SER A 673 31.64 17.48 -17.76
C SER A 673 31.10 18.66 -18.57
N ALA A 674 31.83 19.77 -18.64
CA ALA A 674 31.37 20.98 -19.30
C ALA A 674 32.48 21.67 -20.11
N GLY A 675 32.07 22.38 -21.18
CA GLY A 675 32.98 23.24 -21.93
C GLY A 675 33.51 24.42 -21.10
N THR A 676 32.62 25.03 -20.30
CA THR A 676 32.93 26.05 -19.30
C THR A 676 32.30 25.65 -17.96
N LEU A 677 33.12 25.50 -16.91
CA LEU A 677 32.68 25.07 -15.58
C LEU A 677 33.04 26.12 -14.52
N THR A 678 32.04 26.57 -13.75
CA THR A 678 32.21 27.41 -12.55
C THR A 678 31.67 26.66 -11.35
N VAL A 679 32.51 26.36 -10.36
CA VAL A 679 32.13 25.61 -9.15
C VAL A 679 32.53 26.41 -7.91
N GLY A 680 31.57 26.67 -7.02
CA GLY A 680 31.80 27.18 -5.67
C GLY A 680 32.30 26.09 -4.71
N THR A 681 32.24 26.34 -3.40
CA THR A 681 32.53 25.30 -2.41
C THR A 681 31.34 24.34 -2.30
N LEU A 682 31.56 23.06 -2.60
CA LEU A 682 30.52 22.03 -2.53
C LEU A 682 30.19 21.67 -1.07
N GLY A 683 28.91 21.47 -0.78
CA GLY A 683 28.45 20.90 0.47
C GLY A 683 28.71 19.39 0.53
N GLN A 684 28.95 18.88 1.74
CA GLN A 684 29.41 17.49 1.95
C GLN A 684 28.37 16.59 2.60
N SER A 685 27.18 17.09 2.96
CA SER A 685 26.21 16.32 3.76
C SER A 685 25.67 15.14 2.95
N LEU A 686 25.19 15.37 1.73
CA LEU A 686 24.70 14.31 0.85
C LEU A 686 25.74 13.21 0.53
N LEU A 687 27.04 13.51 0.54
CA LEU A 687 28.10 12.49 0.38
C LEU A 687 28.31 11.63 1.63
N LYS A 688 27.96 12.14 2.82
CA LYS A 688 28.00 11.35 4.06
C LYS A 688 26.89 10.31 4.08
N ASP A 689 25.81 10.53 3.33
CA ASP A 689 24.68 9.61 3.19
C ASP A 689 24.90 8.52 2.13
N ALA A 690 26.04 8.54 1.41
CA ALA A 690 26.46 7.41 0.59
C ALA A 690 26.56 6.13 1.45
N PRO A 691 26.49 4.92 0.84
CA PRO A 691 26.54 3.68 1.60
C PRO A 691 27.73 3.66 2.57
N TYR A 692 27.48 3.41 3.86
CA TYR A 692 28.45 3.61 4.95
C TYR A 692 29.73 2.79 4.76
N LEU A 693 29.63 1.67 4.04
CA LEU A 693 30.76 0.85 3.60
C LEU A 693 31.83 1.65 2.83
N TYR A 694 31.46 2.79 2.25
CA TYR A 694 32.34 3.66 1.48
C TYR A 694 32.52 5.04 2.14
N VAL A 695 33.63 5.67 1.77
CA VAL A 695 33.89 7.09 1.99
C VAL A 695 33.81 7.75 0.62
N ALA A 696 32.92 8.73 0.48
CA ALA A 696 32.75 9.53 -0.72
C ALA A 696 33.24 10.97 -0.50
N SER A 697 33.87 11.55 -1.53
CA SER A 697 34.33 12.93 -1.54
C SER A 697 34.16 13.54 -2.93
N SER A 698 34.05 14.86 -3.03
CA SER A 698 33.92 15.59 -4.28
C SER A 698 35.18 16.42 -4.57
N ARG A 699 35.49 16.59 -5.85
CA ARG A 699 36.50 17.55 -6.34
C ARG A 699 36.15 18.01 -7.75
N SER A 700 36.75 19.10 -8.20
CA SER A 700 36.60 19.61 -9.56
C SER A 700 37.93 19.99 -10.19
N ASP A 701 37.95 20.04 -11.51
CA ASP A 701 39.00 20.68 -12.31
C ASP A 701 38.38 21.75 -13.24
N ALA A 702 39.12 22.18 -14.26
CA ALA A 702 38.65 23.23 -15.19
C ALA A 702 37.41 22.85 -16.00
N LYS A 703 37.08 21.55 -16.14
CA LYS A 703 35.98 21.06 -17.00
C LYS A 703 35.11 20.00 -16.36
N ASN A 704 35.55 19.38 -15.28
CA ASN A 704 34.88 18.20 -14.72
C ASN A 704 34.64 18.32 -13.21
N VAL A 705 33.57 17.69 -12.75
CA VAL A 705 33.31 17.41 -11.34
C VAL A 705 33.37 15.90 -11.14
N TYR A 706 34.07 15.50 -10.09
CA TYR A 706 34.34 14.12 -9.74
C TYR A 706 33.78 13.77 -8.38
N LEU A 707 33.21 12.57 -8.27
CA LEU A 707 32.92 11.92 -7.00
C LEU A 707 33.91 10.76 -6.83
N ASP A 708 34.81 10.90 -5.87
CA ASP A 708 35.81 9.88 -5.53
C ASP A 708 35.27 9.00 -4.41
N VAL A 709 35.31 7.68 -4.62
CA VAL A 709 34.78 6.67 -3.72
C VAL A 709 35.86 5.66 -3.39
N ARG A 710 36.02 5.36 -2.10
CA ARG A 710 36.85 4.25 -1.64
C ARG A 710 36.14 3.49 -0.54
N ARG A 711 36.47 2.21 -0.39
CA ARG A 711 36.03 1.42 0.76
C ARG A 711 36.56 2.04 2.05
N ARG A 712 35.71 2.14 3.07
CA ARG A 712 36.10 2.54 4.42
C ARG A 712 37.03 1.46 5.00
N THR A 713 38.04 1.84 5.77
CA THR A 713 38.95 0.87 6.40
C THR A 713 38.34 0.32 7.69
N ALA A 714 38.75 -0.87 8.12
CA ALA A 714 38.31 -1.46 9.39
C ALA A 714 38.58 -0.54 10.60
N THR A 715 39.70 0.19 10.57
CA THR A 715 40.04 1.20 11.60
C THR A 715 39.09 2.39 11.58
N GLU A 716 38.70 2.91 10.41
CA GLU A 716 37.73 4.00 10.29
C GLU A 716 36.32 3.60 10.73
N ILE A 717 35.94 2.33 10.55
CA ILE A 717 34.67 1.79 11.07
C ILE A 717 34.73 1.66 12.60
N GLY A 718 35.92 1.41 13.16
CA GLY A 718 36.11 1.05 14.56
C GLY A 718 35.78 -0.41 14.84
N MET A 719 36.14 -1.30 13.90
CA MET A 719 35.95 -2.74 14.02
C MET A 719 36.82 -3.34 15.14
N THR A 720 36.30 -4.38 15.81
CA THR A 720 37.08 -5.21 16.73
C THR A 720 38.17 -5.99 15.98
N ARG A 721 39.12 -6.58 16.72
CA ARG A 721 40.17 -7.44 16.14
C ARG A 721 39.56 -8.57 15.30
N SER A 722 38.51 -9.20 15.84
CA SER A 722 37.78 -10.26 15.15
C SER A 722 37.16 -9.75 13.84
N GLN A 723 36.36 -8.68 13.91
CA GLN A 723 35.71 -8.11 12.73
C GLN A 723 36.74 -7.71 11.66
N ALA A 724 37.82 -7.02 12.05
CA ALA A 724 38.85 -6.57 11.14
C ALA A 724 39.57 -7.72 10.40
N SER A 725 39.78 -8.87 11.05
CA SER A 725 40.42 -10.04 10.43
C SER A 725 39.64 -10.65 9.27
N ALA A 726 38.31 -10.51 9.27
CA ALA A 726 37.42 -11.06 8.25
C ALA A 726 37.05 -10.06 7.16
N TYR A 727 37.46 -8.79 7.27
CA TYR A 727 36.89 -7.69 6.48
C TYR A 727 37.03 -7.88 4.97
N ASP A 728 38.20 -8.33 4.51
CA ASP A 728 38.42 -8.60 3.09
C ASP A 728 37.67 -9.83 2.60
N ALA A 729 37.55 -10.87 3.43
CA ALA A 729 36.85 -12.10 3.08
C ALA A 729 35.34 -11.87 2.98
N VAL A 730 34.75 -11.11 3.92
CA VAL A 730 33.33 -10.72 3.86
C VAL A 730 33.07 -9.87 2.62
N PHE A 731 33.88 -8.84 2.37
CA PHE A 731 33.70 -7.99 1.18
C PHE A 731 33.80 -8.78 -0.13
N ALA A 732 34.72 -9.75 -0.23
CA ALA A 732 34.82 -10.62 -1.38
C ALA A 732 33.57 -11.52 -1.54
N ALA A 733 33.00 -12.01 -0.43
CA ALA A 733 31.78 -12.82 -0.43
C ALA A 733 30.56 -12.02 -0.91
N LEU A 734 30.44 -10.74 -0.52
CA LEU A 734 29.38 -9.86 -1.04
C LEU A 734 29.45 -9.74 -2.57
N GLY A 735 30.64 -9.77 -3.16
CA GLY A 735 30.81 -9.72 -4.62
C GLY A 735 30.25 -10.92 -5.38
N GLY A 736 29.93 -12.03 -4.69
CA GLY A 736 29.33 -13.23 -5.27
C GLY A 736 27.80 -13.27 -5.23
N ASP A 737 27.15 -12.28 -4.62
CA ASP A 737 25.69 -12.23 -4.46
C ASP A 737 25.20 -10.79 -4.47
N THR A 738 24.52 -10.41 -5.55
CA THR A 738 24.03 -9.04 -5.76
C THR A 738 22.95 -8.64 -4.76
N THR A 739 22.11 -9.59 -4.33
CA THR A 739 21.05 -9.32 -3.35
C THR A 739 21.66 -9.06 -1.99
N LEU A 740 22.57 -9.92 -1.55
CA LEU A 740 23.32 -9.72 -0.32
C LEU A 740 24.13 -8.41 -0.36
N ALA A 741 24.83 -8.12 -1.46
CA ALA A 741 25.54 -6.85 -1.62
C ALA A 741 24.60 -5.63 -1.55
N GLY A 742 23.41 -5.72 -2.14
CA GLY A 742 22.38 -4.68 -2.08
C GLY A 742 21.99 -4.33 -0.65
N THR A 743 21.83 -5.32 0.23
CA THR A 743 21.49 -5.09 1.65
C THR A 743 22.56 -4.28 2.39
N PHE A 744 23.85 -4.51 2.07
CA PHE A 744 24.97 -3.74 2.63
C PHE A 744 25.07 -2.34 2.02
N LEU A 745 24.75 -2.19 0.73
CA LEU A 745 24.72 -0.90 0.04
C LEU A 745 23.57 0.00 0.52
N ALA A 746 22.49 -0.57 1.05
CA ALA A 746 21.38 0.18 1.63
C ALA A 746 21.73 0.79 3.02
N GLN A 747 22.79 0.34 3.68
CA GLN A 747 23.17 0.85 5.00
C GLN A 747 23.96 2.16 4.89
N ASN A 748 23.44 3.23 5.48
CA ASN A 748 24.07 4.56 5.56
C ASN A 748 24.67 4.88 6.94
N SER A 749 24.54 3.97 7.91
CA SER A 749 25.05 4.13 9.27
C SER A 749 26.05 3.04 9.67
N LYS A 750 26.87 3.35 10.68
CA LYS A 750 27.78 2.40 11.31
C LYS A 750 27.05 1.19 11.88
N ASP A 751 26.00 1.45 12.63
CA ASP A 751 25.28 0.42 13.37
C ASP A 751 24.50 -0.49 12.41
N GLY A 752 23.91 0.08 11.34
CA GLY A 752 23.30 -0.71 10.26
C GLY A 752 24.31 -1.63 9.55
N LEU A 753 25.51 -1.11 9.23
CA LEU A 753 26.57 -1.91 8.63
C LEU A 753 27.02 -3.04 9.55
N LEU A 754 27.38 -2.73 10.81
CA LEU A 754 27.90 -3.74 11.75
C LEU A 754 26.83 -4.77 12.13
N GLY A 755 25.57 -4.36 12.26
CA GLY A 755 24.45 -5.25 12.53
C GLY A 755 24.23 -6.32 11.45
N LEU A 756 24.55 -6.02 10.18
CA LEU A 756 24.60 -7.01 9.10
C LEU A 756 25.92 -7.79 9.06
N TYR A 757 27.03 -7.09 9.29
CA TYR A 757 28.38 -7.65 9.21
C TYR A 757 28.59 -8.79 10.21
N ASP A 758 28.14 -8.62 11.45
CA ASP A 758 28.36 -9.60 12.52
C ASP A 758 27.66 -10.94 12.25
N GLN A 759 26.49 -10.92 11.57
CA GLN A 759 25.76 -12.12 11.13
C GLN A 759 26.51 -12.93 10.05
N MET A 760 27.52 -12.31 9.41
CA MET A 760 28.37 -12.99 8.42
C MET A 760 29.56 -13.70 9.07
N LEU A 761 29.84 -13.49 10.36
CA LEU A 761 30.96 -14.13 11.03
C LEU A 761 30.53 -15.48 11.64
N PRO A 762 31.41 -16.50 11.63
CA PRO A 762 31.16 -17.75 12.33
C PRO A 762 31.43 -17.62 13.83
N ASP A 763 30.74 -18.43 14.63
CA ASP A 763 30.96 -18.54 16.08
C ASP A 763 32.40 -18.96 16.43
N GLN A 764 32.98 -18.30 17.44
CA GLN A 764 34.36 -18.55 17.86
C GLN A 764 34.50 -19.73 18.85
N GLY A 765 33.41 -20.34 19.31
CA GLY A 765 33.43 -21.50 20.20
C GLY A 765 33.91 -21.23 21.62
N GLU A 766 34.18 -19.98 21.99
CA GLU A 766 34.68 -19.62 23.32
C GLU A 766 33.65 -19.97 24.42
N GLY A 767 32.41 -19.49 24.27
CA GLY A 767 31.32 -19.79 25.20
C GLY A 767 31.05 -21.30 25.34
N MET A 768 31.09 -22.02 24.22
CA MET A 768 30.95 -23.48 24.16
C MET A 768 32.04 -24.19 24.97
N PHE A 769 33.31 -23.83 24.73
CA PHE A 769 34.44 -24.45 25.41
C PHE A 769 34.47 -24.12 26.91
N TYR A 770 34.16 -22.87 27.30
CA TYR A 770 34.09 -22.49 28.71
C TYR A 770 32.92 -23.15 29.44
N SER A 771 31.80 -23.41 28.77
CA SER A 771 30.69 -24.19 29.32
C SER A 771 31.06 -25.65 29.51
N LEU A 772 31.79 -26.25 28.56
CA LEU A 772 32.36 -27.59 28.71
C LEU A 772 33.33 -27.64 29.89
N GLN A 773 34.21 -26.65 30.01
CA GLN A 773 35.12 -26.53 31.16
C GLN A 773 34.32 -26.48 32.48
N SER A 774 33.29 -25.64 32.54
CA SER A 774 32.43 -25.54 33.73
C SER A 774 31.75 -26.86 34.05
N ALA A 775 31.18 -27.56 33.06
CA ALA A 775 30.54 -28.86 33.26
C ALA A 775 31.54 -29.89 33.82
N ASN A 776 32.76 -29.95 33.26
CA ASN A 776 33.80 -30.87 33.72
C ASN A 776 34.30 -30.55 35.14
N GLN A 777 34.33 -29.28 35.54
CA GLN A 777 34.63 -28.88 36.93
C GLN A 777 33.52 -29.31 37.91
N LEU A 778 32.24 -29.30 37.48
CA LEU A 778 31.13 -29.84 38.29
C LEU A 778 31.21 -31.37 38.40
N MET A 779 31.59 -32.05 37.32
CA MET A 779 31.83 -33.51 37.32
C MET A 779 33.00 -33.89 38.21
N SER A 780 34.13 -33.21 38.10
CA SER A 780 35.29 -33.45 38.97
C SER A 780 34.95 -33.18 40.43
N ALA A 781 34.13 -32.16 40.73
CA ALA A 781 33.67 -31.87 42.09
C ALA A 781 32.86 -33.00 42.71
N ALA A 782 32.01 -33.67 41.94
CA ALA A 782 31.18 -34.77 42.41
C ALA A 782 32.04 -35.93 42.96
N THR A 783 33.19 -36.18 42.33
CA THR A 783 34.12 -37.25 42.75
C THR A 783 34.87 -36.93 44.05
N ALA A 784 34.91 -35.66 44.49
CA ALA A 784 35.60 -35.28 45.72
C ALA A 784 34.73 -35.45 46.98
N VAL A 785 33.42 -35.72 46.82
CA VAL A 785 32.47 -35.78 47.93
C VAL A 785 32.63 -37.06 48.74
N ARG A 786 32.87 -36.93 50.05
CA ARG A 786 32.79 -38.03 51.02
C ARG A 786 31.30 -38.40 51.28
N PRO A 787 30.89 -39.68 51.21
CA PRO A 787 29.49 -40.09 51.32
C PRO A 787 28.91 -40.01 52.74
N ASP A 788 29.77 -40.18 53.75
CA ASP A 788 29.42 -40.31 55.16
C ASP A 788 30.16 -39.26 56.02
N PRO A 789 29.46 -38.52 56.90
CA PRO A 789 30.10 -37.77 57.99
C PRO A 789 30.40 -38.64 59.23
N GLY A 790 29.83 -39.86 59.31
CA GLY A 790 29.85 -40.75 60.47
C GLY A 790 30.08 -42.24 60.11
N ASP A 791 29.31 -43.17 60.71
CA ASP A 791 29.47 -44.62 60.50
C ASP A 791 29.00 -45.08 59.11
N ARG A 792 29.74 -46.02 58.55
CA ARG A 792 29.66 -46.42 57.14
C ARG A 792 28.78 -47.65 56.91
N TYR A 793 28.00 -47.64 55.83
CA TYR A 793 27.24 -48.79 55.33
C TYR A 793 27.74 -49.21 53.94
N GLY A 794 28.19 -50.47 53.77
CA GLY A 794 28.57 -51.03 52.47
C GLY A 794 29.94 -50.62 51.87
N PRO A 795 30.60 -51.48 51.07
CA PRO A 795 31.80 -51.13 50.32
C PRO A 795 31.50 -50.31 49.05
N ASP A 796 30.28 -50.40 48.51
CA ASP A 796 29.93 -49.90 47.17
C ASP A 796 28.93 -48.73 47.24
N SER A 797 28.97 -47.84 46.23
CA SER A 797 27.97 -46.79 46.09
C SER A 797 27.69 -46.41 44.65
N VAL A 798 26.45 -45.99 44.40
CA VAL A 798 26.01 -45.37 43.14
C VAL A 798 25.60 -43.94 43.42
N TRP A 799 25.99 -43.03 42.54
CA TRP A 799 25.59 -41.63 42.62
C TRP A 799 25.19 -41.08 41.26
N ILE A 800 24.36 -40.05 41.30
CA ILE A 800 23.94 -39.26 40.16
C ILE A 800 23.98 -37.78 40.53
N GLN A 801 24.40 -36.94 39.60
CA GLN A 801 24.41 -35.50 39.76
C GLN A 801 23.93 -34.82 38.47
N GLU A 802 23.00 -33.90 38.62
CA GLU A 802 22.63 -32.94 37.58
C GLU A 802 23.76 -31.93 37.37
N ILE A 803 24.02 -31.60 36.11
CA ILE A 803 24.93 -30.54 35.69
C ILE A 803 24.06 -29.44 35.14
N ASN A 804 24.05 -28.28 35.79
CA ASN A 804 23.39 -27.09 35.28
C ASN A 804 24.33 -25.89 35.47
N SER A 805 24.71 -25.25 34.37
CA SER A 805 25.63 -24.12 34.36
C SER A 805 25.22 -23.08 33.33
N LEU A 806 25.42 -21.80 33.66
CA LEU A 806 25.30 -20.66 32.76
C LEU A 806 26.65 -19.93 32.75
N VAL A 807 27.24 -19.78 31.57
CA VAL A 807 28.46 -19.01 31.33
C VAL A 807 28.08 -17.78 30.50
N ARG A 808 28.36 -16.59 31.02
CA ARG A 808 28.20 -15.32 30.32
C ARG A 808 29.55 -14.67 30.08
N GLN A 809 29.78 -14.21 28.86
CA GLN A 809 30.99 -13.51 28.44
C GLN A 809 30.62 -12.16 27.83
N ASP A 810 31.26 -11.09 28.29
CA ASP A 810 31.01 -9.73 27.82
C ASP A 810 31.77 -9.45 26.50
N ASP A 811 31.21 -8.59 25.64
CA ASP A 811 31.85 -8.17 24.38
C ASP A 811 33.23 -7.51 24.61
N SER A 812 34.23 -7.88 23.80
CA SER A 812 35.51 -7.19 23.79
C SER A 812 36.25 -7.25 22.45
N SER A 813 37.48 -7.78 22.39
CA SER A 813 38.18 -8.00 21.11
C SER A 813 37.59 -9.14 20.29
N THR A 814 36.72 -9.94 20.93
CA THR A 814 35.90 -11.02 20.39
C THR A 814 34.44 -10.77 20.81
N PRO A 815 33.45 -11.27 20.06
CA PRO A 815 32.04 -11.22 20.48
C PRO A 815 31.84 -11.92 21.83
N GLY A 816 30.94 -11.39 22.65
CA GLY A 816 30.48 -12.03 23.88
C GLY A 816 29.55 -13.22 23.58
N SER A 817 29.20 -13.96 24.63
CA SER A 817 28.31 -15.13 24.49
C SER A 817 27.57 -15.45 25.78
N ASP A 818 26.33 -15.91 25.64
CA ASP A 818 25.54 -16.53 26.68
C ASP A 818 25.39 -18.04 26.38
N SER A 819 26.02 -18.86 27.21
CA SER A 819 26.06 -20.31 27.02
C SER A 819 25.49 -21.04 28.23
N LYS A 820 24.68 -22.06 27.99
CA LYS A 820 24.01 -22.86 29.00
C LYS A 820 24.41 -24.32 28.84
N ALA A 821 24.72 -24.99 29.93
CA ALA A 821 25.00 -26.42 29.96
C ALA A 821 23.97 -27.12 30.85
N PHE A 822 23.37 -28.19 30.34
CA PHE A 822 22.50 -29.08 31.09
C PHE A 822 22.90 -30.53 30.84
N GLY A 823 22.98 -31.35 31.88
CA GLY A 823 23.36 -32.73 31.74
C GLY A 823 23.28 -33.53 33.02
N PHE A 824 23.74 -34.77 32.94
CA PHE A 824 23.82 -35.67 34.07
C PHE A 824 25.15 -36.39 34.05
N VAL A 825 25.70 -36.61 35.23
CA VAL A 825 26.80 -37.55 35.45
C VAL A 825 26.33 -38.57 36.48
N SER A 826 26.58 -39.84 36.19
CA SER A 826 26.43 -40.93 37.14
C SER A 826 27.77 -41.59 37.40
N GLY A 827 27.91 -42.16 38.59
CA GLY A 827 29.09 -42.92 38.93
C GLY A 827 28.78 -44.11 39.80
N TYR A 828 29.57 -45.16 39.59
CA TYR A 828 29.66 -46.32 40.46
C TYR A 828 31.05 -46.31 41.10
N GLU A 829 31.15 -46.60 42.38
CA GLU A 829 32.43 -46.80 43.04
C GLU A 829 32.40 -47.94 44.02
N ALA A 830 33.53 -48.64 44.09
CA ALA A 830 33.80 -49.68 45.06
C ALA A 830 35.00 -49.27 45.91
N MET A 831 34.92 -49.47 47.22
CA MET A 831 36.05 -49.23 48.12
C MET A 831 36.72 -50.53 48.52
N GLY A 832 38.05 -50.55 48.40
CA GLY A 832 38.86 -51.66 48.91
C GLY A 832 39.16 -51.54 50.40
N ASP A 833 39.69 -52.62 50.97
CA ASP A 833 40.05 -52.76 52.39
C ASP A 833 41.00 -51.66 52.92
N ALA A 834 41.75 -51.00 52.02
CA ALA A 834 42.67 -49.91 52.33
C ALA A 834 42.01 -48.51 52.47
N GLY A 835 40.67 -48.41 52.36
CA GLY A 835 39.89 -47.19 52.61
C GLY A 835 39.87 -46.15 51.46
N GLY A 836 40.25 -46.54 50.24
CA GLY A 836 40.12 -45.73 49.03
C GLY A 836 39.04 -46.29 48.09
N ALA A 837 38.34 -45.41 47.38
CA ALA A 837 37.33 -45.75 46.38
C ALA A 837 37.90 -45.65 44.97
N LEU A 838 37.66 -46.68 44.15
CA LEU A 838 37.85 -46.65 42.71
C LEU A 838 36.48 -46.64 42.06
N GLY A 839 36.26 -45.70 41.14
CA GLY A 839 34.98 -45.56 40.49
C GLY A 839 35.06 -45.27 39.00
N LEU A 840 33.96 -45.55 38.34
CA LEU A 840 33.70 -45.24 36.94
C LEU A 840 32.61 -44.19 36.86
N THR A 841 32.71 -43.31 35.87
CA THR A 841 31.70 -42.27 35.59
C THR A 841 31.23 -42.36 34.15
N LEU A 842 29.95 -42.08 33.94
CA LEU A 842 29.35 -41.82 32.64
C LEU A 842 28.61 -40.49 32.71
N ALA A 843 28.91 -39.59 31.78
CA ALA A 843 28.28 -38.29 31.70
C ALA A 843 27.72 -38.02 30.31
N TYR A 844 26.58 -37.35 30.27
CA TYR A 844 25.99 -36.76 29.08
C TYR A 844 25.66 -35.30 29.36
N VAL A 845 26.22 -34.39 28.56
CA VAL A 845 26.07 -32.94 28.72
C VAL A 845 25.67 -32.34 27.39
N ASN A 846 24.58 -31.58 27.37
CA ASN A 846 24.22 -30.69 26.28
C ASN A 846 24.62 -29.27 26.63
N ILE A 847 25.17 -28.57 25.65
CA ILE A 847 25.53 -27.17 25.73
C ILE A 847 24.85 -26.46 24.58
N ASP A 848 24.21 -25.35 24.90
CA ASP A 848 23.63 -24.40 23.97
C ASP A 848 24.36 -23.08 24.14
N SER A 849 24.76 -22.45 23.03
CA SER A 849 25.54 -21.22 23.05
C SER A 849 24.98 -20.23 22.04
N HIS A 850 24.77 -19.00 22.48
CA HIS A 850 24.39 -17.88 21.63
C HIS A 850 25.41 -16.77 21.81
N ASP A 851 25.98 -16.27 20.72
CA ASP A 851 26.78 -15.05 20.79
C ASP A 851 25.87 -13.82 20.95
N THR A 852 26.46 -12.66 21.27
CA THR A 852 25.72 -11.40 21.47
C THR A 852 25.11 -10.82 20.20
N SER A 853 25.51 -11.32 19.02
CA SER A 853 25.03 -10.90 17.70
C SER A 853 23.96 -11.83 17.12
N ALA A 854 23.72 -12.98 17.78
CA ALA A 854 22.83 -14.04 17.34
C ALA A 854 21.42 -13.53 17.00
N LYS A 855 20.89 -13.95 15.85
CA LYS A 855 19.53 -13.61 15.41
C LYS A 855 18.51 -14.68 15.78
N VAL A 856 17.24 -14.33 15.63
CA VAL A 856 16.13 -15.27 15.84
C VAL A 856 16.31 -16.48 14.92
N GLY A 857 16.35 -17.68 15.52
CA GLY A 857 16.53 -18.94 14.81
C GLY A 857 18.00 -19.35 14.59
N GLU A 858 18.96 -18.55 15.05
CA GLU A 858 20.35 -18.97 15.20
C GLU A 858 20.48 -19.96 16.37
N GLU A 859 21.30 -21.00 16.21
CA GLU A 859 21.46 -22.07 17.19
C GLU A 859 22.88 -22.64 17.10
N ASN A 860 23.55 -22.84 18.24
CA ASN A 860 24.83 -23.54 18.28
C ASN A 860 24.84 -24.48 19.49
N THR A 861 24.71 -25.78 19.21
CA THR A 861 24.55 -26.81 20.24
C THR A 861 25.65 -27.85 20.16
N ALA A 862 26.01 -28.39 21.32
CA ALA A 862 26.94 -29.50 21.41
C ALA A 862 26.49 -30.52 22.46
N SER A 863 26.57 -31.80 22.10
CA SER A 863 26.34 -32.93 22.99
C SER A 863 27.66 -33.65 23.28
N PHE A 864 27.96 -33.88 24.55
CA PHE A 864 29.15 -34.59 24.99
C PHE A 864 28.75 -35.88 25.70
N VAL A 865 29.33 -37.01 25.27
CA VAL A 865 29.23 -38.30 25.96
C VAL A 865 30.62 -38.65 26.47
N GLN A 866 30.80 -38.65 27.79
CA GLN A 866 32.11 -38.85 28.42
C GLN A 866 32.08 -40.02 29.39
N GLY A 867 33.05 -40.93 29.24
CA GLY A 867 33.31 -42.03 30.17
C GLY A 867 34.63 -41.80 30.87
N GLY A 868 34.74 -42.18 32.15
CA GLY A 868 35.97 -41.97 32.89
C GLY A 868 36.14 -42.87 34.10
N ALA A 869 37.32 -42.78 34.69
CA ALA A 869 37.66 -43.44 35.93
C ALA A 869 38.22 -42.42 36.91
N TYR A 870 37.93 -42.62 38.19
CA TYR A 870 38.45 -41.81 39.27
C TYR A 870 38.85 -42.66 40.46
N TRP A 871 39.76 -42.10 41.23
CA TRP A 871 40.16 -42.59 42.53
C TRP A 871 39.95 -41.48 43.55
N ARG A 872 39.44 -41.85 44.72
CA ARG A 872 39.39 -40.95 45.86
C ARG A 872 39.72 -41.66 47.16
N ARG A 873 40.29 -40.94 48.11
CA ARG A 873 40.63 -41.47 49.43
C ARG A 873 40.44 -40.42 50.50
N THR A 874 39.92 -40.86 51.63
CA THR A 874 39.92 -40.07 52.86
C THR A 874 40.87 -40.74 53.86
N ALA A 875 41.89 -40.01 54.32
CA ALA A 875 42.90 -40.50 55.26
C ALA A 875 42.97 -39.54 56.46
N GLY A 876 42.28 -39.89 57.55
CA GLY A 876 41.99 -38.93 58.62
C GLY A 876 41.18 -37.76 58.06
N ASP A 877 41.62 -36.54 58.35
CA ASP A 877 40.98 -35.29 57.88
C ASP A 877 41.40 -34.89 56.45
N TRP A 878 42.33 -35.63 55.83
CA TRP A 878 42.72 -35.39 54.44
C TRP A 878 41.77 -36.06 53.45
N ARG A 879 41.37 -35.32 52.42
CA ARG A 879 40.58 -35.80 51.28
C ARG A 879 41.39 -35.62 50.01
N LEU A 880 41.51 -36.69 49.24
CA LEU A 880 42.25 -36.73 47.99
C LEU A 880 41.35 -37.29 46.89
N ASN A 881 41.37 -36.70 45.71
CA ASN A 881 40.77 -37.27 44.51
C ASN A 881 41.65 -37.02 43.28
N ALA A 882 41.60 -37.96 42.34
CA ALA A 882 42.23 -37.83 41.04
C ALA A 882 41.46 -38.67 40.02
N GLY A 883 41.40 -38.23 38.77
CA GLY A 883 40.70 -38.97 37.73
C GLY A 883 40.76 -38.28 36.38
N GLY A 884 40.07 -38.87 35.41
CA GLY A 884 39.97 -38.32 34.08
C GLY A 884 38.87 -38.98 33.27
N THR A 885 38.41 -38.26 32.25
CA THR A 885 37.38 -38.71 31.32
C THR A 885 37.86 -38.56 29.88
N VAL A 886 37.35 -39.42 28.99
CA VAL A 886 37.46 -39.25 27.53
C VAL A 886 36.07 -39.40 26.92
N GLY A 887 35.81 -38.68 25.84
CA GLY A 887 34.47 -38.67 25.26
C GLY A 887 34.42 -38.20 23.82
N ALA A 888 33.29 -38.48 23.20
CA ALA A 888 32.91 -37.94 21.90
C ALA A 888 32.07 -36.68 22.08
N ALA A 889 32.22 -35.75 21.15
CA ALA A 889 31.43 -34.52 21.05
C ALA A 889 30.71 -34.50 19.70
N PHE A 890 29.45 -34.10 19.71
CA PHE A 890 28.60 -33.96 18.52
C PHE A 890 28.09 -32.53 18.50
N PHE A 891 28.19 -31.85 17.36
CA PHE A 891 27.88 -30.43 17.22
C PHE A 891 26.86 -30.20 16.10
N ASP A 892 25.94 -29.27 16.34
CA ASP A 892 25.00 -28.75 15.35
C ASP A 892 25.01 -27.22 15.43
N SER A 893 25.15 -26.57 14.27
CA SER A 893 25.14 -25.12 14.15
C SER A 893 24.21 -24.68 13.05
N LYS A 894 23.42 -23.65 13.35
CA LYS A 894 22.56 -22.91 12.44
C LYS A 894 22.91 -21.44 12.55
N ARG A 895 23.44 -20.86 11.47
CA ARG A 895 23.66 -19.41 11.35
C ARG A 895 22.59 -18.79 10.47
N VAL A 896 22.06 -17.66 10.90
CA VAL A 896 20.99 -16.95 10.18
C VAL A 896 21.45 -15.54 9.84
N PHE A 897 21.27 -15.15 8.58
CA PHE A 897 21.39 -13.78 8.13
C PHE A 897 20.00 -13.24 7.82
N ILE A 898 19.62 -12.15 8.48
CA ILE A 898 18.35 -11.43 8.30
C ILE A 898 18.69 -9.98 7.94
N ALA A 899 18.31 -9.57 6.74
CA ALA A 899 18.32 -8.18 6.36
C ALA A 899 17.12 -7.44 6.99
N PRO A 900 17.28 -6.17 7.40
CA PRO A 900 16.16 -5.33 7.77
C PRO A 900 15.11 -5.28 6.66
N ASP A 901 13.86 -5.07 7.04
CA ASP A 901 12.81 -4.66 6.13
C ASP A 901 13.03 -3.18 5.76
N ALA A 902 13.64 -2.92 4.61
CA ALA A 902 13.89 -1.57 4.14
C ALA A 902 12.66 -0.95 3.45
N ASN A 903 11.67 -1.76 3.07
CA ASN A 903 10.51 -1.33 2.30
C ASN A 903 9.27 -1.05 3.19
N GLY A 904 9.28 -1.52 4.43
CA GLY A 904 8.24 -1.29 5.45
C GLY A 904 7.02 -2.21 5.33
N ASP A 905 7.09 -3.30 4.58
CA ASP A 905 5.98 -4.25 4.35
C ASP A 905 5.78 -5.25 5.52
N GLY A 906 6.64 -5.22 6.52
CA GLY A 906 6.63 -6.11 7.67
C GLY A 906 7.36 -7.45 7.45
N ILE A 907 8.03 -7.62 6.31
CA ILE A 907 8.78 -8.82 5.91
C ILE A 907 10.25 -8.45 5.72
N ALA A 908 11.15 -9.29 6.23
CA ALA A 908 12.59 -9.09 6.01
C ALA A 908 12.94 -9.27 4.53
N ASP A 909 13.67 -8.29 3.96
CA ASP A 909 14.06 -8.28 2.54
C ASP A 909 14.91 -9.49 2.12
N LEU A 910 15.64 -10.10 3.06
CA LEU A 910 16.46 -11.29 2.81
C LEU A 910 16.63 -12.13 4.08
N ILE A 911 16.38 -13.43 3.97
CA ILE A 911 16.67 -14.41 5.03
C ILE A 911 17.50 -15.57 4.47
N ASN A 912 18.77 -15.65 4.85
CA ASN A 912 19.64 -16.78 4.54
C ASN A 912 19.88 -17.63 5.78
N ARG A 913 19.74 -18.95 5.64
CA ARG A 913 20.01 -19.92 6.72
C ARG A 913 21.10 -20.88 6.30
N TYR A 914 22.07 -21.07 7.18
CA TYR A 914 23.24 -21.91 6.97
C TYR A 914 23.33 -22.94 8.09
N THR A 915 23.44 -24.22 7.76
CA THR A 915 23.50 -25.31 8.74
C THR A 915 24.77 -26.14 8.59
N SER A 916 25.31 -26.64 9.70
CA SER A 916 26.46 -27.54 9.70
C SER A 916 26.43 -28.48 10.91
N ASP A 917 26.90 -29.71 10.68
CA ASP A 917 27.05 -30.75 11.70
C ASP A 917 28.49 -31.28 11.69
N TRP A 918 29.07 -31.53 12.87
CA TRP A 918 30.40 -32.12 12.98
C TRP A 918 30.63 -32.88 14.29
N THR A 919 31.78 -33.53 14.36
CA THR A 919 32.17 -34.34 15.52
C THR A 919 33.50 -33.88 16.10
N GLY A 920 33.71 -34.21 17.37
CA GLY A 920 34.94 -33.90 18.10
C GLY A 920 35.26 -34.93 19.16
N VAL A 921 36.41 -34.75 19.81
CA VAL A 921 36.89 -35.59 20.90
C VAL A 921 37.27 -34.70 22.07
N THR A 922 36.87 -35.09 23.28
CA THR A 922 37.22 -34.39 24.52
C THR A 922 37.95 -35.32 25.48
N ALA A 923 38.88 -34.76 26.25
CA ALA A 923 39.56 -35.45 27.34
C ALA A 923 39.73 -34.52 28.53
N THR A 924 39.57 -35.06 29.74
CA THR A 924 39.79 -34.31 30.98
C THR A 924 40.67 -35.06 31.97
N ALA A 925 41.37 -34.30 32.80
CA ALA A 925 42.11 -34.82 33.94
C ALA A 925 41.94 -33.86 35.11
N PHE A 926 41.78 -34.39 36.32
CA PHE A 926 41.64 -33.56 37.52
C PHE A 926 42.34 -34.18 38.72
N THR A 927 42.72 -33.33 39.66
CA THR A 927 43.17 -33.75 41.00
C THR A 927 42.80 -32.72 42.05
N GLY A 928 42.44 -33.17 43.24
CA GLY A 928 42.09 -32.32 44.36
C GLY A 928 42.62 -32.84 45.69
N VAL A 929 42.87 -31.90 46.58
CA VAL A 929 43.31 -32.12 47.96
C VAL A 929 42.54 -31.19 48.89
N ALA A 930 42.07 -31.69 50.02
CA ALA A 930 41.45 -30.89 51.06
C ALA A 930 41.84 -31.41 52.45
N TYR A 931 41.87 -30.52 53.43
CA TYR A 931 42.09 -30.87 54.84
C TYR A 931 40.96 -30.28 55.68
N GLU A 932 40.20 -31.11 56.39
CA GLU A 932 39.03 -30.68 57.16
C GLU A 932 39.35 -30.50 58.64
N ALA A 933 39.55 -29.26 59.07
CA ALA A 933 39.75 -28.93 60.48
C ALA A 933 38.39 -28.80 61.19
N ARG A 934 38.13 -29.66 62.17
CA ARG A 934 36.85 -29.72 62.93
C ARG A 934 36.98 -29.01 64.28
N PHE A 935 35.97 -28.21 64.62
CA PHE A 935 35.85 -27.45 65.87
C PHE A 935 34.43 -27.63 66.44
N GLY A 936 34.19 -28.76 67.09
CA GLY A 936 32.84 -29.18 67.47
C GLY A 936 32.01 -29.53 66.25
N ASN A 937 30.79 -28.96 66.15
CA ASN A 937 29.92 -29.18 65.00
C ASN A 937 30.34 -28.37 63.76
N PHE A 938 31.25 -27.40 63.90
CA PHE A 938 31.72 -26.57 62.79
C PHE A 938 33.02 -27.12 62.19
N PHE A 939 33.25 -26.88 60.91
CA PHE A 939 34.51 -27.19 60.25
C PHE A 939 34.96 -26.07 59.31
N ALA A 940 36.27 -25.96 59.14
CA ALA A 940 36.90 -25.20 58.08
C ALA A 940 37.73 -26.16 57.22
N ARG A 941 37.54 -26.12 55.91
CA ARG A 941 38.19 -27.02 54.96
C ARG A 941 38.91 -26.22 53.88
N PRO A 942 40.19 -25.87 54.07
CA PRO A 942 41.04 -25.47 52.95
C PRO A 942 41.11 -26.59 51.91
N GLU A 943 40.95 -26.22 50.65
CA GLU A 943 40.96 -27.14 49.51
C GLU A 943 41.64 -26.53 48.28
N GLY A 944 42.37 -27.37 47.56
CA GLY A 944 43.05 -27.05 46.32
C GLY A 944 42.68 -28.04 45.23
N ARG A 945 42.52 -27.56 44.00
CA ARG A 945 42.18 -28.38 42.83
C ARG A 945 42.91 -27.93 41.58
N LEU A 946 43.24 -28.90 40.72
CA LEU A 946 43.64 -28.70 39.34
C LEU A 946 42.65 -29.43 38.41
N ASP A 947 42.19 -28.75 37.37
CA ASP A 947 41.31 -29.30 36.33
C ASP A 947 41.91 -28.97 34.96
N TYR A 948 42.12 -30.00 34.14
CA TYR A 948 42.54 -29.90 32.74
C TYR A 948 41.41 -30.40 31.84
N VAL A 949 41.04 -29.58 30.86
CA VAL A 949 40.12 -29.95 29.78
C VAL A 949 40.81 -29.76 28.44
N TRP A 950 40.60 -30.70 27.53
CA TRP A 950 41.02 -30.64 26.15
C TRP A 950 39.84 -31.00 25.25
N LEU A 951 39.70 -30.28 24.15
CA LEU A 951 38.68 -30.48 23.12
C LEU A 951 39.33 -30.34 21.75
N ARG A 952 39.06 -31.28 20.85
CA ARG A 952 39.39 -31.16 19.43
C ARG A 952 38.11 -31.30 18.61
N GLU A 953 37.84 -30.27 17.82
CA GLU A 953 36.70 -30.19 16.92
C GLU A 953 37.13 -30.51 15.50
N GLY A 954 36.32 -31.30 14.78
CA GLY A 954 36.52 -31.60 13.37
C GLY A 954 36.26 -30.39 12.47
N LYS A 955 36.82 -30.43 11.25
CA LYS A 955 36.49 -29.48 10.19
C LYS A 955 35.03 -29.65 9.76
N HIS A 956 34.38 -28.57 9.36
CA HIS A 956 33.00 -28.59 8.92
C HIS A 956 32.70 -27.54 7.84
N SER A 957 31.53 -27.61 7.23
CA SER A 957 31.13 -26.68 6.19
C SER A 957 29.63 -26.48 6.23
N GLU A 958 29.24 -25.22 6.12
CA GLU A 958 27.85 -24.80 6.08
C GLU A 958 27.17 -25.17 4.76
N LYS A 959 25.87 -25.43 4.84
CA LYS A 959 24.98 -25.66 3.70
C LYS A 959 23.79 -24.71 3.83
N SER A 960 23.28 -24.17 2.71
CA SER A 960 22.03 -23.39 2.75
C SER A 960 20.83 -24.24 3.16
N ALA A 961 19.68 -23.61 3.42
CA ALA A 961 18.40 -24.29 3.64
C ALA A 961 18.02 -25.28 2.52
N SER A 962 18.43 -25.01 1.27
CA SER A 962 18.24 -25.91 0.12
C SER A 962 19.30 -27.02 0.01
N GLY A 963 20.18 -27.16 1.00
CA GLY A 963 21.29 -28.12 1.01
C GLY A 963 22.48 -27.71 0.11
N ASN A 964 22.47 -26.50 -0.45
CA ASN A 964 23.52 -26.02 -1.34
C ASN A 964 24.75 -25.57 -0.54
N SER A 965 25.83 -26.36 -0.64
CA SER A 965 27.15 -26.06 -0.04
C SER A 965 27.97 -25.01 -0.81
N SER A 966 27.39 -24.43 -1.88
CA SER A 966 27.98 -23.35 -2.67
C SER A 966 27.17 -22.06 -2.61
N ALA A 967 26.19 -21.97 -1.70
CA ALA A 967 25.44 -20.73 -1.50
C ALA A 967 26.37 -19.60 -1.05
N SER A 968 26.16 -18.41 -1.59
CA SER A 968 26.86 -17.20 -1.17
C SER A 968 26.63 -16.95 0.32
N GLY A 969 27.68 -16.53 1.03
CA GLY A 969 27.67 -16.39 2.49
C GLY A 969 27.88 -17.69 3.28
N ALA A 970 27.86 -18.89 2.67
CA ALA A 970 28.22 -20.15 3.34
C ALA A 970 29.73 -20.28 3.53
N GLN A 971 30.13 -20.91 4.64
CA GLN A 971 31.53 -20.98 5.08
C GLN A 971 32.02 -22.40 5.29
N SER A 972 33.33 -22.60 5.10
CA SER A 972 34.06 -23.78 5.56
C SER A 972 34.96 -23.39 6.73
N ILE A 973 34.86 -24.16 7.81
CA ILE A 973 35.59 -23.93 9.05
C ILE A 973 36.57 -25.10 9.27
N GLU A 974 37.83 -24.77 9.51
CA GLU A 974 38.90 -25.75 9.71
C GLU A 974 38.80 -26.41 11.09
N GLN A 975 39.52 -27.53 11.28
CA GLN A 975 39.61 -28.16 12.61
C GLN A 975 40.27 -27.19 13.61
N ARG A 976 39.83 -27.22 14.87
CA ARG A 976 40.47 -26.47 15.97
C ARG A 976 40.67 -27.35 17.21
N SER A 977 41.60 -26.96 18.08
CA SER A 977 41.85 -27.63 19.35
C SER A 977 41.98 -26.60 20.46
N SER A 978 41.31 -26.86 21.57
CA SER A 978 41.21 -25.98 22.73
C SER A 978 41.60 -26.73 23.98
N SER A 979 42.33 -26.09 24.88
CA SER A 979 42.74 -26.68 26.15
C SER A 979 42.76 -25.65 27.28
N ASN A 980 42.48 -26.09 28.50
CA ASN A 980 42.60 -25.22 29.67
C ASN A 980 42.97 -26.03 30.91
N LEU A 981 44.09 -25.67 31.52
CA LEU A 981 44.48 -26.08 32.87
C LEU A 981 44.12 -24.95 33.84
N SER A 982 43.14 -25.17 34.70
CA SER A 982 42.78 -24.24 35.78
C SER A 982 43.17 -24.80 37.14
N GLY A 983 43.66 -23.92 38.02
CA GLY A 983 43.86 -24.21 39.44
C GLY A 983 42.91 -23.40 40.31
N GLU A 984 42.37 -24.01 41.35
CA GLU A 984 41.53 -23.33 42.34
C GLU A 984 42.06 -23.59 43.74
N PHE A 985 42.09 -22.53 44.55
CA PHE A 985 42.32 -22.61 45.98
C PHE A 985 41.17 -21.93 46.72
N GLY A 986 40.60 -22.59 47.72
CA GLY A 986 39.48 -22.06 48.49
C GLY A 986 39.39 -22.61 49.89
N ILE A 987 38.50 -22.02 50.68
CA ILE A 987 38.17 -22.49 52.03
C ILE A 987 36.67 -22.65 52.11
N ALA A 988 36.22 -23.84 52.51
CA ALA A 988 34.84 -24.13 52.83
C ALA A 988 34.60 -24.07 54.34
N PHE A 989 33.56 -23.37 54.76
CA PHE A 989 33.07 -23.31 56.13
C PHE A 989 31.73 -24.01 56.20
N GLY A 990 31.55 -24.92 57.15
CA GLY A 990 30.26 -25.57 57.31
C GLY A 990 30.05 -26.12 58.71
N ALA A 991 28.91 -26.77 58.89
CA ALA A 991 28.59 -27.45 60.13
C ALA A 991 27.94 -28.80 59.86
N ASP A 992 28.20 -29.79 60.71
CA ASP A 992 27.54 -31.10 60.69
C ASP A 992 26.52 -31.16 61.85
N TYR A 993 25.25 -31.41 61.52
CA TYR A 993 24.16 -31.59 62.49
C TYR A 993 23.57 -33.00 62.39
N GLY A 994 23.26 -33.64 63.52
CA GLY A 994 22.69 -34.98 63.56
C GLY A 994 23.70 -36.11 63.34
N LYS A 995 23.27 -37.37 63.55
CA LYS A 995 24.11 -38.58 63.40
C LYS A 995 23.50 -39.60 62.44
N GLU A 996 22.31 -40.11 62.73
CA GLU A 996 21.59 -41.08 61.88
C GLU A 996 20.82 -40.41 60.75
N LEU A 997 20.23 -39.24 61.02
CA LEU A 997 19.77 -38.28 60.03
C LEU A 997 20.64 -37.04 60.20
N TRP A 998 21.44 -36.72 59.19
CA TRP A 998 22.40 -35.63 59.24
C TRP A 998 22.09 -34.55 58.21
N TRP A 999 22.41 -33.30 58.56
CA TRP A 999 22.31 -32.12 57.70
C TRP A 999 23.62 -31.35 57.76
N ARG A 1000 24.12 -30.93 56.59
CA ARG A 1000 25.42 -30.29 56.42
C ARG A 1000 25.33 -29.08 55.49
N PRO A 1001 25.07 -27.88 56.03
CA PRO A 1001 25.27 -26.63 55.30
C PRO A 1001 26.77 -26.30 55.19
N GLU A 1002 27.17 -25.80 54.03
CA GLU A 1002 28.53 -25.39 53.71
C GLU A 1002 28.51 -24.15 52.80
N VAL A 1003 29.40 -23.19 53.07
CA VAL A 1003 29.69 -22.03 52.21
C VAL A 1003 31.16 -22.07 51.86
N ARG A 1004 31.50 -21.86 50.59
CA ARG A 1004 32.86 -21.90 50.07
C ARG A 1004 33.21 -20.57 49.43
N VAL A 1005 34.40 -20.06 49.72
CA VAL A 1005 34.99 -18.91 49.03
C VAL A 1005 36.36 -19.33 48.50
N GLY A 1006 36.68 -18.95 47.27
CA GLY A 1006 37.95 -19.30 46.64
C GLY A 1006 38.38 -18.37 45.52
N TYR A 1007 39.52 -18.70 44.95
CA TYR A 1007 40.09 -18.04 43.78
C TYR A 1007 40.53 -19.08 42.77
N ARG A 1008 40.08 -18.94 41.52
CA ARG A 1008 40.40 -19.81 40.40
C ARG A 1008 41.20 -19.05 39.35
N GLN A 1009 42.22 -19.69 38.82
CA GLN A 1009 43.13 -19.11 37.83
C GLN A 1009 43.38 -20.10 36.69
N THR A 1010 43.32 -19.64 35.46
CA THR A 1010 43.86 -20.38 34.31
C THR A 1010 45.38 -20.33 34.35
N LEU A 1011 46.02 -21.50 34.40
CA LEU A 1011 47.46 -21.69 34.53
C LEU A 1011 48.14 -21.93 33.18
N ALA A 1012 47.51 -22.73 32.31
CA ALA A 1012 48.03 -23.09 30.99
C ALA A 1012 46.90 -23.46 30.03
N GLY A 1013 47.22 -23.58 28.75
CA GLY A 1013 46.25 -23.81 27.68
C GLY A 1013 45.77 -22.52 27.02
N GLU A 1014 45.03 -22.72 25.93
CA GLU A 1014 44.42 -21.72 25.06
C GLU A 1014 43.24 -22.35 24.30
N VAL A 1015 42.24 -21.54 23.99
CA VAL A 1015 41.17 -21.81 23.03
C VAL A 1015 41.75 -21.64 21.63
N GLY A 1016 41.46 -22.59 20.74
CA GLY A 1016 41.95 -22.58 19.37
C GLY A 1016 41.25 -21.52 18.51
N ASP A 1017 42.00 -20.88 17.63
CA ASP A 1017 41.48 -19.89 16.69
C ASP A 1017 40.48 -20.51 15.70
N THR A 1018 39.46 -19.73 15.32
CA THR A 1018 38.53 -20.13 14.25
C THR A 1018 39.08 -19.68 12.90
N ILE A 1019 39.52 -20.65 12.10
CA ILE A 1019 39.94 -20.41 10.71
C ILE A 1019 38.77 -20.75 9.80
N ALA A 1020 38.22 -19.74 9.13
CA ALA A 1020 37.07 -19.89 8.25
C ALA A 1020 37.38 -19.32 6.86
N ARG A 1021 36.59 -19.74 5.87
CA ARG A 1021 36.60 -19.16 4.52
C ARG A 1021 35.20 -19.18 3.95
N PHE A 1022 34.80 -18.09 3.30
CA PHE A 1022 33.64 -18.12 2.41
C PHE A 1022 33.95 -18.99 1.20
N LYS A 1023 32.92 -19.62 0.61
CA LYS A 1023 33.10 -20.46 -0.57
C LYS A 1023 33.80 -19.70 -1.70
N GLY A 1024 34.92 -20.24 -2.19
CA GLY A 1024 35.72 -19.62 -3.27
C GLY A 1024 36.58 -18.44 -2.84
N GLY A 1025 36.51 -18.02 -1.57
CA GLY A 1025 37.26 -16.90 -1.01
C GLY A 1025 38.55 -17.30 -0.27
N SER A 1026 39.29 -16.29 0.18
CA SER A 1026 40.47 -16.44 1.03
C SER A 1026 40.07 -16.82 2.47
N ALA A 1027 40.93 -17.58 3.14
CA ALA A 1027 40.75 -17.89 4.55
C ALA A 1027 41.04 -16.66 5.43
N PHE A 1028 40.30 -16.53 6.52
CA PHE A 1028 40.51 -15.56 7.58
C PHE A 1028 40.57 -16.26 8.94
N THR A 1029 41.30 -15.67 9.88
CA THR A 1029 41.53 -16.24 11.21
C THR A 1029 40.95 -15.32 12.27
N GLN A 1030 39.92 -15.79 12.95
CA GLN A 1030 39.37 -15.16 14.14
C GLN A 1030 40.12 -15.68 15.37
N ALA A 1031 41.04 -14.85 15.87
CA ALA A 1031 41.87 -15.20 17.01
C ALA A 1031 41.07 -15.17 18.32
N ALA A 1032 41.15 -16.25 19.09
CA ALA A 1032 40.47 -16.36 20.38
C ALA A 1032 41.00 -15.32 21.39
N LEU A 1033 40.19 -14.95 22.36
CA LEU A 1033 40.50 -13.95 23.38
C LEU A 1033 41.66 -14.42 24.27
N ASN A 1034 41.63 -15.69 24.70
CA ASN A 1034 42.64 -16.32 25.55
C ASN A 1034 43.02 -15.52 26.81
N ASP A 1035 42.01 -14.90 27.45
CA ASP A 1035 42.20 -14.16 28.69
C ASP A 1035 42.49 -15.14 29.84
N LYS A 1036 43.55 -14.88 30.61
CA LYS A 1036 43.97 -15.70 31.76
C LYS A 1036 43.71 -15.00 33.09
N GLN A 1037 42.73 -14.10 33.13
CA GLN A 1037 42.31 -13.46 34.37
C GLN A 1037 41.75 -14.48 35.36
N GLY A 1038 42.10 -14.30 36.64
CA GLY A 1038 41.54 -15.10 37.71
C GLY A 1038 40.16 -14.63 38.15
N ALA A 1039 39.42 -15.55 38.75
CA ALA A 1039 38.04 -15.37 39.15
C ALA A 1039 37.86 -15.67 40.64
N VAL A 1040 37.02 -14.88 41.29
CA VAL A 1040 36.56 -15.18 42.66
C VAL A 1040 35.43 -16.20 42.57
N THR A 1041 35.50 -17.25 43.40
CA THR A 1041 34.46 -18.28 43.50
C THR A 1041 33.71 -18.14 44.82
N LEU A 1042 32.38 -18.24 44.75
CA LEU A 1042 31.49 -18.34 45.90
C LEU A 1042 30.56 -19.52 45.68
N GLY A 1043 30.50 -20.44 46.64
CA GLY A 1043 29.64 -21.62 46.57
C GLY A 1043 28.84 -21.81 47.86
N PHE A 1044 27.71 -22.47 47.74
CA PHE A 1044 26.96 -23.02 48.86
C PHE A 1044 26.62 -24.48 48.59
N SER A 1045 26.44 -25.24 49.65
CA SER A 1045 26.06 -26.64 49.58
C SER A 1045 25.22 -26.99 50.81
N LEU A 1046 24.08 -27.62 50.60
CA LEU A 1046 23.24 -28.18 51.65
C LEU A 1046 23.07 -29.67 51.37
N LYS A 1047 23.66 -30.50 52.22
CA LYS A 1047 23.57 -31.95 52.13
C LYS A 1047 22.74 -32.49 53.27
N ALA A 1048 21.84 -33.42 52.99
CA ALA A 1048 21.05 -34.11 54.00
C ALA A 1048 20.97 -35.59 53.68
N GLY A 1049 21.13 -36.44 54.68
CA GLY A 1049 21.22 -37.87 54.43
C GLY A 1049 21.20 -38.74 55.67
N THR A 1050 21.36 -40.03 55.43
CA THR A 1050 21.51 -41.11 56.40
C THR A 1050 22.86 -41.82 56.16
N PRO A 1051 23.23 -42.83 56.97
CA PRO A 1051 24.37 -43.70 56.65
C PRO A 1051 24.26 -44.46 55.31
N MET A 1052 23.06 -44.56 54.72
CA MET A 1052 22.82 -45.31 53.47
C MET A 1052 22.69 -44.42 52.23
N SER A 1053 22.35 -43.13 52.37
CA SER A 1053 22.16 -42.25 51.22
C SER A 1053 22.19 -40.77 51.60
N TYR A 1054 22.49 -39.90 50.63
CA TYR A 1054 22.30 -38.45 50.78
C TYR A 1054 21.71 -37.81 49.53
N LEU A 1055 21.07 -36.65 49.75
CA LEU A 1055 20.72 -35.67 48.73
C LEU A 1055 21.47 -34.36 49.01
N ALA A 1056 21.88 -33.68 47.96
CA ALA A 1056 22.62 -32.43 48.03
C ALA A 1056 22.03 -31.41 47.05
N LEU A 1057 21.78 -30.20 47.53
CA LEU A 1057 21.56 -29.01 46.72
C LEU A 1057 22.82 -28.16 46.81
N GLU A 1058 23.49 -27.93 45.70
CA GLU A 1058 24.72 -27.15 45.65
C GLU A 1058 24.62 -26.11 44.54
N GLY A 1059 25.22 -24.95 44.75
CA GLY A 1059 25.29 -23.91 43.73
C GLY A 1059 26.44 -22.97 43.96
N GLY A 1060 26.74 -22.16 42.96
CA GLY A 1060 27.82 -21.19 43.09
C GLY A 1060 27.90 -20.22 41.93
N ALA A 1061 28.68 -19.17 42.17
CA ALA A 1061 29.05 -18.16 41.19
C ALA A 1061 30.58 -18.06 41.11
N GLU A 1062 31.08 -17.89 39.89
CA GLU A 1062 32.47 -17.56 39.59
C GLU A 1062 32.46 -16.27 38.79
N ALA A 1063 33.24 -15.27 39.20
CA ALA A 1063 33.26 -13.96 38.56
C ALA A 1063 34.71 -13.50 38.29
N SER A 1064 35.00 -13.25 37.01
CA SER A 1064 36.16 -12.50 36.54
C SER A 1064 35.70 -11.18 35.90
N LYS A 1065 36.62 -10.37 35.36
CA LYS A 1065 36.29 -9.05 34.80
C LYS A 1065 35.34 -9.11 33.59
N LYS A 1066 35.43 -10.18 32.79
CA LYS A 1066 34.73 -10.33 31.50
C LYS A 1066 33.92 -11.63 31.38
N GLN A 1067 33.94 -12.47 32.41
CA GLN A 1067 33.27 -13.75 32.42
C GLN A 1067 32.61 -14.00 33.77
N LYS A 1068 31.36 -14.45 33.73
CA LYS A 1068 30.60 -14.87 34.90
C LYS A 1068 30.07 -16.28 34.67
N ARG A 1069 30.21 -17.15 35.67
CA ARG A 1069 29.67 -18.51 35.62
C ARG A 1069 28.76 -18.73 36.82
N TYR A 1070 27.60 -19.31 36.58
CA TYR A 1070 26.62 -19.65 37.60
C TYR A 1070 26.31 -21.13 37.48
N ASN A 1071 26.18 -21.83 38.59
CA ASN A 1071 25.77 -23.22 38.60
C ASN A 1071 24.80 -23.52 39.74
N LEU A 1072 23.94 -24.49 39.49
CA LEU A 1072 23.04 -25.09 40.48
C LEU A 1072 23.00 -26.59 40.19
N ARG A 1073 22.97 -27.44 41.20
CA ARG A 1073 22.95 -28.88 40.98
C ARG A 1073 22.27 -29.62 42.11
N LEU A 1074 21.56 -30.68 41.72
CA LEU A 1074 21.05 -31.71 42.60
C LEU A 1074 21.91 -32.95 42.45
N ALA A 1075 22.39 -33.48 43.57
CA ALA A 1075 23.14 -34.73 43.60
C ALA A 1075 22.54 -35.70 44.62
N GLY A 1076 22.55 -36.98 44.27
CA GLY A 1076 22.15 -38.08 45.14
C GLY A 1076 23.18 -39.18 45.12
N ARG A 1077 23.43 -39.80 46.28
CA ARG A 1077 24.27 -40.99 46.40
C ARG A 1077 23.59 -42.01 47.30
N ALA A 1078 23.67 -43.29 46.93
CA ALA A 1078 23.21 -44.44 47.72
C ALA A 1078 24.37 -45.43 47.92
N MET A 1079 24.50 -45.96 49.12
CA MET A 1079 25.55 -46.89 49.56
C MET A 1079 24.92 -48.23 49.94
N PHE A 1080 25.56 -49.35 49.57
CA PHE A 1080 25.05 -50.70 49.83
C PHE A 1080 26.15 -51.75 50.02
#